data_AF-A0A167W6Z4-F1
#
_entry.id   AF-A0A167W6Z4-F1
#
_cell.length_a   1.000
_cell.length_b   1.000
_cell.length_c   1.000
_cell.angle_alpha   90.00
_cell.angle_beta   90.00
_cell.angle_gamma   90.00
#
_symmetry.space_group_name_H-M   'P 1'
#
loop_
_entity.id
_entity.type
_entity.pdbx_description
1 polymer ?
#
loop_
_entity_poly.entity_id
_entity_poly.type
_entity_poly.pdbx_seq_one_letter_code
_entity_poly.pdbx_strand_id
1 'polypeptide(L)'
;MGGPPTRLLLLQPRLQLSTGNTLSRQLVRSLHPATIKRPRDPSPSELLRFALTDSTEPIHDSNTNEVLSGYLHGQFATEWKFNTPPPPLWTSLKWLTSRNRELLWDPSSEMADVASLRSLIERYVNDRHGAEILQSRNCSQLRDVLRRCQRNNTLAEILTVMHDLFARLKRLQLPVHPRMYAIALYFAFYALSPSDLRHFLYNHHHMGIRALNLRTSLQIIRICSEALDCKAFEDPSYDPNPILAEITGEGGLVAQKHRLHDTLFWTQPTDQIGDRFNYENEAQYYICLLARLGSDEILHTCWSHFLKNIQPKNSQSCIAAYEVVLSLVRNVQSEIGVKWLEDISQHCGDNLPFIAKFSNVGFLLSDPIVGEALPDLVRGEDYLELLEVCLEDMDRRTDVQWSPESQRHFSTALDPSESIWEAFDDQLLPKIDNKSVDSNHGGQLYAELMAHGCSKSPAALGRVADLLNDHGGQPQTIITRLDCNVAQLDEVRSKLESLELRWVPEQSPIEFSNSQIPALRDLSEPMTPSTLGLIRARFIIHGVPQMGIDNLHLMQLGCMDMRHGPDEPWQPSGYIVVWDRHYGELLGLYVGQSNGVIDCGPAPSDGPFGALMHLELPGNRSERILGRLHARNCSGPYYLDVDPSADLEY
;
A
#
# COMPACT_ATOMS: atom_id res chain seq x y z
N MET A 1 -36.78 44.08 -30.13
CA MET A 1 -37.59 43.18 -30.98
C MET A 1 -36.65 42.45 -31.93
N GLY A 2 -36.79 41.12 -32.06
CA GLY A 2 -36.07 40.28 -33.04
C GLY A 2 -34.91 39.47 -32.45
N GLY A 3 -35.14 38.17 -32.23
CA GLY A 3 -34.24 37.24 -31.53
C GLY A 3 -33.08 36.65 -32.37
N PRO A 4 -32.35 35.66 -31.81
CA PRO A 4 -31.09 35.15 -32.34
C PRO A 4 -31.28 34.10 -33.46
N PRO A 5 -30.38 34.01 -34.45
CA PRO A 5 -30.44 32.99 -35.48
C PRO A 5 -29.81 31.67 -35.00
N THR A 6 -30.65 30.66 -34.90
CA THR A 6 -30.32 29.24 -34.72
C THR A 6 -29.53 28.73 -35.94
N ARG A 7 -28.27 28.32 -35.75
CA ARG A 7 -27.52 27.57 -36.78
C ARG A 7 -27.88 26.08 -36.67
N LEU A 8 -28.74 25.64 -37.58
CA LEU A 8 -29.03 24.23 -37.87
C LEU A 8 -27.80 23.57 -38.50
N LEU A 9 -27.28 22.53 -37.86
CA LEU A 9 -26.35 21.56 -38.47
C LEU A 9 -27.15 20.66 -39.42
N LEU A 10 -27.01 20.89 -40.71
CA LEU A 10 -27.52 20.01 -41.77
C LEU A 10 -26.62 18.78 -41.88
N LEU A 11 -27.12 17.63 -41.44
CA LEU A 11 -26.58 16.32 -41.80
C LEU A 11 -26.89 16.05 -43.28
N GLN A 12 -25.86 16.00 -44.13
CA GLN A 12 -26.00 15.58 -45.53
C GLN A 12 -26.16 14.05 -45.64
N PRO A 13 -26.93 13.54 -46.61
CA PRO A 13 -27.06 12.11 -46.86
C PRO A 13 -25.83 11.57 -47.60
N ARG A 14 -25.27 10.44 -47.14
CA ARG A 14 -24.17 9.73 -47.80
C ARG A 14 -24.64 9.07 -49.09
N LEU A 15 -24.00 9.41 -50.22
CA LEU A 15 -23.97 8.59 -51.44
C LEU A 15 -22.94 7.46 -51.25
N GLN A 16 -23.36 6.20 -51.42
CA GLN A 16 -22.44 5.07 -51.59
C GLN A 16 -22.15 4.85 -53.08
N LEU A 17 -20.86 4.84 -53.43
CA LEU A 17 -20.36 4.32 -54.70
C LEU A 17 -20.22 2.79 -54.59
N SER A 18 -20.93 2.12 -55.50
CA SER A 18 -20.92 0.68 -55.77
C SER A 18 -19.56 0.24 -56.32
N THR A 19 -18.99 -0.83 -55.74
CA THR A 19 -18.09 -1.74 -56.46
C THR A 19 -18.32 -3.19 -56.01
N GLY A 20 -18.95 -3.97 -56.91
CA GLY A 20 -18.45 -5.27 -57.36
C GLY A 20 -18.48 -6.46 -56.39
N ASN A 21 -19.51 -7.29 -56.54
CA ASN A 21 -19.57 -8.68 -56.08
C ASN A 21 -18.40 -9.54 -56.58
N THR A 22 -17.83 -10.37 -55.71
CA THR A 22 -17.48 -11.76 -56.05
C THR A 22 -17.83 -12.68 -54.89
N LEU A 23 -18.94 -13.38 -55.07
CA LEU A 23 -19.37 -14.53 -54.28
C LEU A 23 -18.42 -15.71 -54.52
N SER A 24 -17.88 -16.29 -53.45
CA SER A 24 -17.45 -17.69 -53.48
C SER A 24 -18.25 -18.47 -52.45
N ARG A 25 -19.20 -19.26 -52.96
CA ARG A 25 -19.94 -20.27 -52.20
C ARG A 25 -19.00 -21.44 -51.92
N GLN A 26 -18.66 -21.66 -50.65
CA GLN A 26 -18.43 -23.02 -50.16
C GLN A 26 -19.38 -23.28 -49.01
N LEU A 27 -20.23 -24.28 -49.22
CA LEU A 27 -21.34 -24.67 -48.38
C LEU A 27 -21.07 -26.12 -47.99
N VAL A 28 -20.60 -26.35 -46.76
CA VAL A 28 -20.73 -27.67 -46.13
C VAL A 28 -21.10 -27.50 -44.67
N ARG A 29 -22.31 -27.98 -44.40
CA ARG A 29 -22.98 -28.22 -43.11
C ARG A 29 -22.03 -28.52 -41.94
N SER A 30 -22.13 -27.73 -40.88
CA SER A 30 -22.06 -28.23 -39.50
C SER A 30 -23.36 -27.90 -38.78
N LEU A 31 -24.27 -28.88 -38.73
CA LEU A 31 -25.46 -28.87 -37.89
C LEU A 31 -25.05 -29.12 -36.44
N HIS A 32 -24.57 -28.08 -35.77
CA HIS A 32 -24.65 -27.95 -34.31
C HIS A 32 -25.19 -26.56 -34.04
N PRO A 33 -26.29 -26.39 -33.28
CA PRO A 33 -26.62 -25.07 -32.76
C PRO A 33 -25.52 -24.76 -31.75
N ALA A 34 -24.48 -24.04 -32.18
CA ALA A 34 -23.70 -23.26 -31.24
C ALA A 34 -24.72 -22.39 -30.51
N THR A 35 -24.89 -22.64 -29.22
CA THR A 35 -25.56 -21.73 -28.31
C THR A 35 -24.79 -20.41 -28.40
N ILE A 36 -25.18 -19.55 -29.35
CA ILE A 36 -24.71 -18.17 -29.42
C ILE A 36 -25.13 -17.57 -28.09
N LYS A 37 -24.16 -17.44 -27.17
CA LYS A 37 -24.36 -16.71 -25.91
C LYS A 37 -24.96 -15.38 -26.32
N ARG A 38 -26.19 -15.11 -25.86
CA ARG A 38 -26.85 -13.84 -26.11
C ARG A 38 -25.87 -12.73 -25.69
N PRO A 39 -25.54 -11.77 -26.56
CA PRO A 39 -24.64 -10.69 -26.19
C PRO A 39 -25.21 -9.95 -24.99
N ARG A 40 -24.32 -9.43 -24.14
CA ARG A 40 -24.69 -8.59 -23.00
C ARG A 40 -25.54 -7.40 -23.48
N ASP A 41 -26.51 -6.97 -22.68
CA ASP A 41 -27.33 -5.80 -23.01
C ASP A 41 -26.42 -4.54 -23.06
N PRO A 42 -26.57 -3.66 -24.07
CA PRO A 42 -25.74 -2.47 -24.24
C PRO A 42 -26.09 -1.37 -23.22
N SER A 43 -25.09 -0.60 -22.79
CA SER A 43 -25.30 0.62 -21.99
C SER A 43 -25.91 1.75 -22.84
N PRO A 44 -26.61 2.71 -22.22
CA PRO A 44 -27.06 3.93 -22.91
C PRO A 44 -25.93 4.67 -23.64
N SER A 45 -24.73 4.72 -23.07
CA SER A 45 -23.57 5.37 -23.68
C SER A 45 -23.05 4.60 -24.89
N GLU A 46 -22.99 3.26 -24.83
CA GLU A 46 -22.64 2.42 -25.99
C GLU A 46 -23.68 2.53 -27.11
N LEU A 47 -24.98 2.58 -26.78
CA LEU A 47 -26.05 2.78 -27.76
C LEU A 47 -25.96 4.15 -28.44
N LEU A 48 -25.73 5.21 -27.66
CA LEU A 48 -25.56 6.56 -28.20
C LEU A 48 -24.31 6.64 -29.09
N ARG A 49 -23.20 6.05 -28.64
CA ARG A 49 -21.96 6.02 -29.40
C ARG A 49 -22.14 5.26 -30.70
N PHE A 50 -22.74 4.07 -30.65
CA PHE A 50 -23.05 3.30 -31.84
C PHE A 50 -23.94 4.07 -32.82
N ALA A 51 -24.97 4.77 -32.34
CA ALA A 51 -25.82 5.60 -33.18
C ALA A 51 -25.08 6.78 -33.84
N LEU A 52 -24.00 7.29 -33.23
CA LEU A 52 -23.23 8.44 -33.72
C LEU A 52 -22.01 8.05 -34.56
N THR A 53 -21.35 6.95 -34.23
CA THR A 53 -20.05 6.56 -34.80
C THR A 53 -20.03 5.16 -35.40
N ASP A 54 -21.15 4.43 -35.39
CA ASP A 54 -21.26 3.04 -35.86
C ASP A 54 -20.34 2.06 -35.10
N SER A 55 -19.93 2.46 -33.89
CA SER A 55 -19.06 1.68 -33.01
C SER A 55 -19.50 1.86 -31.56
N THR A 56 -19.44 0.77 -30.78
CA THR A 56 -19.64 0.81 -29.33
C THR A 56 -18.39 1.25 -28.57
N GLU A 57 -17.25 1.43 -29.24
CA GLU A 57 -15.94 1.65 -28.62
C GLU A 57 -15.69 3.12 -28.25
N PRO A 58 -15.22 3.40 -27.02
CA PRO A 58 -14.60 4.69 -26.73
C PRO A 58 -13.40 4.91 -27.67
N ILE A 59 -13.14 6.16 -28.05
CA ILE A 59 -12.07 6.55 -28.99
C ILE A 59 -10.66 6.10 -28.54
N HIS A 60 -10.49 5.70 -27.27
CA HIS A 60 -9.21 5.38 -26.65
C HIS A 60 -9.05 3.94 -26.10
N ASP A 61 -10.03 3.04 -26.26
CA ASP A 61 -9.93 1.65 -25.77
C ASP A 61 -9.93 0.64 -26.92
N SER A 62 -8.92 -0.22 -26.98
CA SER A 62 -8.70 -1.19 -28.07
C SER A 62 -9.38 -2.54 -27.89
N ASN A 63 -10.33 -2.68 -26.95
CA ASN A 63 -10.96 -3.97 -26.69
C ASN A 63 -12.25 -4.12 -27.53
N THR A 64 -12.09 -4.69 -28.72
CA THR A 64 -13.14 -4.84 -29.73
C THR A 64 -14.21 -5.84 -29.30
N ASN A 65 -15.41 -5.36 -28.96
CA ASN A 65 -16.57 -6.24 -28.69
C ASN A 65 -17.40 -6.43 -29.96
N GLU A 66 -16.79 -7.07 -30.97
CA GLU A 66 -17.36 -7.26 -32.32
C GLU A 66 -18.76 -7.92 -32.29
N VAL A 67 -19.01 -8.77 -31.28
CA VAL A 67 -20.28 -9.47 -31.09
C VAL A 67 -21.42 -8.51 -30.74
N LEU A 68 -21.16 -7.48 -29.92
CA LEU A 68 -22.15 -6.48 -29.55
C LEU A 68 -22.43 -5.52 -30.71
N SER A 69 -21.39 -5.05 -31.40
CA SER A 69 -21.52 -4.19 -32.58
C SER A 69 -22.29 -4.89 -33.70
N GLY A 70 -22.02 -6.18 -33.96
CA GLY A 70 -22.76 -6.98 -34.93
C GLY A 70 -24.24 -7.16 -34.56
N TYR A 71 -24.55 -7.35 -33.27
CA TYR A 71 -25.92 -7.41 -32.78
C TYR A 71 -26.66 -6.07 -32.94
N LEU A 72 -26.00 -4.95 -32.62
CA LEU A 72 -26.56 -3.62 -32.78
C LEU A 72 -26.77 -3.26 -34.25
N HIS A 73 -25.86 -3.62 -35.15
CA HIS A 73 -26.08 -3.48 -36.60
C HIS A 73 -27.35 -4.20 -37.05
N GLY A 74 -27.53 -5.46 -36.60
CA GLY A 74 -28.72 -6.23 -36.92
C GLY A 74 -30.01 -5.58 -36.43
N GLN A 75 -29.99 -4.98 -35.23
CA GLN A 75 -31.14 -4.29 -34.62
C GLN A 75 -31.42 -2.92 -35.25
N PHE A 76 -30.38 -2.10 -35.47
CA PHE A 76 -30.52 -0.80 -36.10
C PHE A 76 -31.00 -0.94 -37.56
N ALA A 77 -30.52 -1.95 -38.29
CA ALA A 77 -30.98 -2.21 -39.66
C ALA A 77 -32.45 -2.67 -39.74
N THR A 78 -32.97 -3.36 -38.71
CA THR A 78 -34.37 -3.80 -38.67
C THR A 78 -35.33 -2.73 -38.14
N GLU A 79 -34.91 -1.93 -37.16
CA GLU A 79 -35.76 -0.91 -36.52
C GLU A 79 -35.65 0.47 -37.19
N TRP A 80 -34.52 0.82 -37.79
CA TRP A 80 -34.31 2.08 -38.49
C TRP A 80 -34.35 1.86 -40.01
N LYS A 81 -35.51 2.14 -40.61
CA LYS A 81 -35.66 2.08 -42.08
C LYS A 81 -34.88 3.22 -42.73
N PHE A 82 -34.17 2.90 -43.82
CA PHE A 82 -33.53 3.90 -44.66
C PHE A 82 -34.56 4.97 -45.10
N ASN A 83 -34.24 6.25 -44.93
CA ASN A 83 -35.09 7.43 -45.23
C ASN A 83 -36.23 7.76 -44.26
N THR A 84 -36.28 7.19 -43.04
CA THR A 84 -37.14 7.72 -41.97
C THR A 84 -36.34 8.54 -40.97
N PRO A 85 -36.89 9.66 -40.45
CA PRO A 85 -36.25 10.40 -39.36
C PRO A 85 -36.03 9.43 -38.18
N PRO A 86 -34.91 9.56 -37.44
CA PRO A 86 -34.64 8.67 -36.32
C PRO A 86 -35.85 8.70 -35.37
N PRO A 87 -36.46 7.55 -35.03
CA PRO A 87 -37.40 7.52 -33.93
C PRO A 87 -36.70 8.08 -32.69
N PRO A 88 -37.42 8.69 -31.73
CA PRO A 88 -36.80 9.14 -30.49
C PRO A 88 -36.09 7.93 -29.86
N LEU A 89 -34.75 7.92 -29.94
CA LEU A 89 -33.90 6.75 -29.67
C LEU A 89 -34.27 6.12 -28.32
N TRP A 90 -34.68 6.93 -27.35
CA TRP A 90 -35.03 6.51 -25.99
C TRP A 90 -36.38 5.83 -25.81
N THR A 91 -37.33 5.94 -26.73
CA THR A 91 -38.61 5.21 -26.61
C THR A 91 -38.55 3.81 -27.21
N SER A 92 -37.76 3.61 -28.27
CA SER A 92 -37.60 2.29 -28.91
C SER A 92 -36.57 1.43 -28.17
N LEU A 93 -35.44 2.02 -27.74
CA LEU A 93 -34.36 1.31 -27.05
C LEU A 93 -34.66 1.04 -25.57
N LYS A 94 -35.78 1.55 -25.04
CA LYS A 94 -36.23 1.34 -23.64
C LYS A 94 -36.40 -0.13 -23.26
N TRP A 95 -36.51 -1.02 -24.25
CA TRP A 95 -36.63 -2.46 -24.09
C TRP A 95 -35.29 -3.21 -24.15
N LEU A 96 -34.23 -2.57 -24.68
CA LEU A 96 -32.88 -3.13 -24.79
C LEU A 96 -32.05 -2.93 -23.52
N THR A 97 -32.38 -1.92 -22.72
CA THR A 97 -31.83 -1.75 -21.36
C THR A 97 -32.72 -2.51 -20.37
N SER A 98 -32.30 -3.75 -20.07
CA SER A 98 -32.90 -4.77 -19.19
C SER A 98 -34.20 -4.44 -18.43
N ARG A 99 -35.31 -5.07 -18.83
CA ARG A 99 -36.60 -5.09 -18.09
C ARG A 99 -36.86 -6.38 -17.29
N ASN A 100 -35.94 -7.35 -17.32
CA ASN A 100 -36.04 -8.63 -16.63
C ASN A 100 -34.67 -9.34 -16.61
N ARG A 101 -34.07 -9.55 -15.43
CA ARG A 101 -33.44 -10.83 -15.02
C ARG A 101 -32.62 -10.68 -13.73
N GLU A 102 -32.71 -11.73 -12.93
CA GLU A 102 -31.95 -12.01 -11.72
C GLU A 102 -30.46 -11.66 -11.90
N LEU A 103 -30.04 -10.60 -11.23
CA LEU A 103 -28.64 -10.25 -11.06
C LEU A 103 -27.95 -11.35 -10.24
N LEU A 104 -27.32 -12.31 -10.91
CA LEU A 104 -26.03 -12.75 -10.39
C LEU A 104 -25.05 -11.64 -10.74
N TRP A 105 -24.93 -10.68 -9.82
CA TRP A 105 -23.67 -10.00 -9.60
C TRP A 105 -22.65 -11.11 -9.41
N ASP A 106 -21.97 -11.52 -10.47
CA ASP A 106 -20.90 -12.50 -10.35
C ASP A 106 -19.62 -11.70 -10.09
N PRO A 107 -19.21 -11.56 -8.82
CA PRO A 107 -17.96 -10.89 -8.50
C PRO A 107 -16.76 -11.59 -9.13
N SER A 108 -16.88 -12.81 -9.67
CA SER A 108 -15.78 -13.49 -10.37
C SER A 108 -15.64 -13.11 -11.85
N SER A 109 -16.58 -12.35 -12.43
CA SER A 109 -16.51 -11.91 -13.83
C SER A 109 -15.77 -10.57 -14.00
N GLU A 110 -14.77 -10.56 -14.90
CA GLU A 110 -14.19 -9.49 -15.76
C GLU A 110 -14.12 -8.01 -15.31
N MET A 111 -14.49 -7.64 -14.08
CA MET A 111 -14.46 -6.25 -13.60
C MET A 111 -13.10 -5.93 -13.00
N ALA A 112 -12.15 -5.68 -13.89
CA ALA A 112 -10.79 -5.28 -13.54
C ALA A 112 -10.62 -3.75 -13.49
N ASP A 113 -11.51 -2.97 -14.13
CA ASP A 113 -11.33 -1.53 -14.33
C ASP A 113 -12.58 -0.66 -14.07
N VAL A 114 -12.35 0.65 -13.98
CA VAL A 114 -13.35 1.70 -13.81
C VAL A 114 -14.33 1.78 -14.99
N ALA A 115 -13.86 1.54 -16.22
CA ALA A 115 -14.70 1.63 -17.42
C ALA A 115 -15.82 0.57 -17.40
N SER A 116 -15.46 -0.66 -17.03
CA SER A 116 -16.38 -1.78 -16.84
C SER A 116 -17.38 -1.50 -15.72
N LEU A 117 -16.92 -0.92 -14.60
CA LEU A 117 -17.79 -0.51 -13.51
C LEU A 117 -18.79 0.58 -13.94
N ARG A 118 -18.34 1.62 -14.64
CA ARG A 118 -19.22 2.66 -15.20
C ARG A 118 -20.28 2.07 -16.11
N SER A 119 -19.87 1.21 -17.05
CA SER A 119 -20.78 0.53 -17.95
C SER A 119 -21.82 -0.31 -17.21
N LEU A 120 -21.44 -0.97 -16.11
CA LEU A 120 -22.37 -1.76 -15.30
C LEU A 120 -23.38 -0.84 -14.59
N ILE A 121 -22.89 0.22 -13.93
CA ILE A 121 -23.74 1.18 -13.23
C ILE A 121 -24.78 1.76 -14.19
N GLU A 122 -24.37 2.13 -15.41
CA GLU A 122 -25.29 2.67 -16.42
C GLU A 122 -26.38 1.68 -16.87
N ARG A 123 -26.06 0.39 -16.95
CA ARG A 123 -26.99 -0.65 -17.40
C ARG A 123 -27.99 -1.05 -16.34
N TYR A 124 -27.53 -1.20 -15.09
CA TYR A 124 -28.32 -1.86 -14.06
C TYR A 124 -28.84 -0.91 -12.98
N VAL A 125 -28.21 0.24 -12.73
CA VAL A 125 -28.63 1.19 -11.69
C VAL A 125 -29.55 2.26 -12.31
N ASN A 126 -30.73 1.81 -12.73
CA ASN A 126 -31.75 2.64 -13.39
C ASN A 126 -33.04 2.82 -12.57
N ASP A 127 -33.26 1.97 -11.59
CA ASP A 127 -34.43 1.98 -10.73
C ASP A 127 -34.07 1.59 -9.29
N ARG A 128 -35.09 1.52 -8.42
CA ARG A 128 -34.93 1.16 -7.02
C ARG A 128 -34.36 -0.24 -6.82
N HIS A 129 -34.75 -1.19 -7.66
CA HIS A 129 -34.28 -2.58 -7.55
C HIS A 129 -32.79 -2.70 -7.87
N GLY A 130 -32.35 -2.06 -8.96
CA GLY A 130 -30.93 -2.00 -9.32
C GLY A 130 -30.07 -1.29 -8.26
N ALA A 131 -30.58 -0.21 -7.66
CA ALA A 131 -29.91 0.48 -6.56
C ALA A 131 -29.82 -0.38 -5.29
N GLU A 132 -30.87 -1.13 -4.94
CA GLU A 132 -30.88 -2.06 -3.80
C GLU A 132 -29.88 -3.21 -3.99
N ILE A 133 -29.69 -3.69 -5.22
CA ILE A 133 -28.73 -4.76 -5.53
C ILE A 133 -27.28 -4.27 -5.41
N LEU A 134 -26.97 -3.09 -5.97
CA LEU A 134 -25.69 -2.39 -5.79
C LEU A 134 -25.33 -2.20 -4.31
N GLN A 135 -26.34 -1.92 -3.50
CA GLN A 135 -26.18 -1.62 -2.09
C GLN A 135 -26.39 -2.85 -1.19
N SER A 136 -26.63 -4.02 -1.78
CA SER A 136 -26.88 -5.26 -1.06
C SER A 136 -25.68 -5.68 -0.21
N ARG A 137 -25.94 -6.50 0.83
CA ARG A 137 -24.92 -7.00 1.77
C ARG A 137 -24.01 -5.89 2.33
N ASN A 138 -24.60 -4.74 2.70
CA ASN A 138 -23.87 -3.56 3.17
C ASN A 138 -22.81 -3.07 2.16
N CYS A 139 -23.15 -3.05 0.87
CA CYS A 139 -22.27 -2.58 -0.21
C CYS A 139 -20.92 -3.32 -0.29
N SER A 140 -20.82 -4.56 0.22
CA SER A 140 -19.56 -5.32 0.22
C SER A 140 -19.05 -5.58 -1.20
N GLN A 141 -19.97 -5.91 -2.12
CA GLN A 141 -19.65 -6.17 -3.51
C GLN A 141 -19.08 -4.94 -4.22
N LEU A 142 -19.70 -3.77 -4.02
CA LEU A 142 -19.18 -2.51 -4.55
C LEU A 142 -17.78 -2.24 -4.02
N ARG A 143 -17.55 -2.42 -2.71
CA ARG A 143 -16.23 -2.27 -2.11
C ARG A 143 -15.18 -3.19 -2.74
N ASP A 144 -15.52 -4.46 -2.96
CA ASP A 144 -14.59 -5.45 -3.54
C ASP A 144 -14.31 -5.19 -5.02
N VAL A 145 -15.27 -4.65 -5.77
CA VAL A 145 -15.05 -4.20 -7.16
C VAL A 145 -14.14 -2.98 -7.18
N LEU A 146 -14.42 -1.94 -6.37
CA LEU A 146 -13.59 -0.74 -6.32
C LEU A 146 -12.16 -1.05 -5.90
N ARG A 147 -11.96 -2.00 -4.97
CA ARG A 147 -10.63 -2.49 -4.58
C ARG A 147 -9.88 -3.19 -5.72
N ARG A 148 -10.59 -3.89 -6.60
CA ARG A 148 -9.96 -4.47 -7.80
C ARG A 148 -9.62 -3.41 -8.82
N CYS A 149 -10.48 -2.39 -8.99
CA CYS A 149 -10.18 -1.26 -9.85
C CYS A 149 -8.90 -0.52 -9.43
N GLN A 150 -8.53 -0.50 -8.14
CA GLN A 150 -7.25 0.09 -7.69
C GLN A 150 -6.02 -0.52 -8.39
N ARG A 151 -6.11 -1.76 -8.89
CA ARG A 151 -5.00 -2.39 -9.61
C ARG A 151 -4.75 -1.81 -11.00
N ASN A 152 -5.75 -1.20 -11.61
CA ASN A 152 -5.67 -0.75 -13.00
C ASN A 152 -6.10 0.71 -13.18
N ASN A 153 -6.46 1.40 -12.10
CA ASN A 153 -7.01 2.75 -12.13
C ASN A 153 -6.48 3.58 -10.98
N THR A 154 -6.36 4.88 -11.23
CA THR A 154 -5.94 5.82 -10.21
C THR A 154 -7.04 6.07 -9.18
N LEU A 155 -6.66 6.50 -7.97
CA LEU A 155 -7.65 6.85 -6.94
C LEU A 155 -8.57 7.99 -7.38
N ALA A 156 -8.06 8.94 -8.17
CA ALA A 156 -8.86 10.02 -8.74
C ALA A 156 -9.95 9.50 -9.70
N GLU A 157 -9.63 8.51 -10.53
CA GLU A 157 -10.61 7.85 -11.41
C GLU A 157 -11.70 7.16 -10.58
N ILE A 158 -11.29 6.43 -9.53
CA ILE A 158 -12.22 5.75 -8.60
C ILE A 158 -13.15 6.74 -7.90
N LEU A 159 -12.61 7.85 -7.39
CA LEU A 159 -13.38 8.91 -6.74
C LEU A 159 -14.35 9.59 -7.72
N THR A 160 -13.95 9.78 -8.97
CA THR A 160 -14.82 10.30 -10.03
C THR A 160 -16.02 9.38 -10.27
N VAL A 161 -15.80 8.06 -10.35
CA VAL A 161 -16.90 7.09 -10.47
C VAL A 161 -17.84 7.14 -9.27
N MET A 162 -17.29 7.30 -8.06
CA MET A 162 -18.10 7.42 -6.85
C MET A 162 -18.98 8.67 -6.91
N HIS A 163 -18.42 9.83 -7.30
CA HIS A 163 -19.20 11.06 -7.52
C HIS A 163 -20.31 10.88 -8.55
N ASP A 164 -19.99 10.29 -9.71
CA ASP A 164 -20.96 10.01 -10.77
C ASP A 164 -22.10 9.11 -10.27
N LEU A 165 -21.77 8.11 -9.46
CA LEU A 165 -22.72 7.20 -8.85
C LEU A 165 -23.64 7.91 -7.85
N PHE A 166 -23.10 8.71 -6.93
CA PHE A 166 -23.92 9.50 -5.99
C PHE A 166 -24.82 10.51 -6.74
N ALA A 167 -24.27 11.21 -7.75
CA ALA A 167 -25.03 12.13 -8.58
C ALA A 167 -26.18 11.42 -9.31
N ARG A 168 -25.94 10.22 -9.83
CA ARG A 168 -26.96 9.39 -10.48
C ARG A 168 -28.06 8.98 -9.49
N LEU A 169 -27.70 8.42 -8.34
CA LEU A 169 -28.67 8.01 -7.32
C LEU A 169 -29.53 9.19 -6.85
N LYS A 170 -28.91 10.36 -6.62
CA LYS A 170 -29.60 11.60 -6.24
C LYS A 170 -30.54 12.09 -7.35
N ARG A 171 -30.09 12.10 -8.61
CA ARG A 171 -30.89 12.51 -9.78
C ARG A 171 -32.12 11.61 -9.97
N LEU A 172 -31.97 10.31 -9.74
CA LEU A 172 -33.04 9.33 -9.83
C LEU A 172 -33.89 9.24 -8.55
N GLN A 173 -33.58 10.04 -7.52
CA GLN A 173 -34.24 10.03 -6.21
C GLN A 173 -34.24 8.64 -5.55
N LEU A 174 -33.17 7.88 -5.75
CA LEU A 174 -32.98 6.53 -5.21
C LEU A 174 -32.34 6.59 -3.82
N PRO A 175 -32.65 5.63 -2.92
CA PRO A 175 -32.06 5.59 -1.59
C PRO A 175 -30.55 5.36 -1.68
N VAL A 176 -29.82 6.03 -0.77
CA VAL A 176 -28.37 5.88 -0.61
C VAL A 176 -28.10 5.32 0.77
N HIS A 177 -27.50 4.13 0.80
CA HIS A 177 -27.17 3.42 2.01
C HIS A 177 -25.98 4.12 2.69
N PRO A 178 -25.98 4.28 4.02
CA PRO A 178 -24.93 5.03 4.74
C PRO A 178 -23.53 4.48 4.49
N ARG A 179 -23.45 3.15 4.29
CA ARG A 179 -22.20 2.45 4.00
C ARG A 179 -21.52 2.91 2.71
N MET A 180 -22.26 3.46 1.75
CA MET A 180 -21.66 4.05 0.55
C MET A 180 -20.78 5.25 0.88
N TYR A 181 -21.22 6.12 1.80
CA TYR A 181 -20.40 7.25 2.25
C TYR A 181 -19.16 6.78 3.03
N ALA A 182 -19.28 5.73 3.83
CA ALA A 182 -18.12 5.11 4.49
C ALA A 182 -17.08 4.59 3.48
N ILE A 183 -17.52 3.97 2.37
CA ILE A 183 -16.62 3.54 1.29
C ILE A 183 -16.00 4.75 0.60
N ALA A 184 -16.79 5.78 0.30
CA ALA A 184 -16.31 7.01 -0.34
C ALA A 184 -15.27 7.75 0.51
N LEU A 185 -15.53 7.89 1.82
CA LEU A 185 -14.58 8.46 2.78
C LEU A 185 -13.28 7.66 2.82
N TYR A 186 -13.35 6.33 2.84
CA TYR A 186 -12.15 5.49 2.80
C TYR A 186 -11.28 5.78 1.56
N PHE A 187 -11.86 5.89 0.36
CA PHE A 187 -11.09 6.24 -0.84
C PHE A 187 -10.62 7.69 -0.86
N ALA A 188 -11.40 8.62 -0.29
CA ALA A 188 -11.03 10.03 -0.22
C ALA A 188 -9.87 10.27 0.76
N PHE A 189 -9.83 9.54 1.88
CA PHE A 189 -8.68 9.51 2.79
C PHE A 189 -7.48 8.83 2.14
N TYR A 190 -7.70 7.75 1.40
CA TYR A 190 -6.62 7.09 0.69
C TYR A 190 -5.99 8.00 -0.37
N ALA A 191 -6.78 8.84 -1.04
CA ALA A 191 -6.29 9.81 -2.00
C ALA A 191 -5.77 11.12 -1.38
N LEU A 192 -5.89 11.30 -0.05
CA LEU A 192 -5.65 12.56 0.66
C LEU A 192 -6.29 13.77 -0.05
N SER A 193 -7.58 13.67 -0.40
CA SER A 193 -8.31 14.72 -1.13
C SER A 193 -9.25 15.51 -0.21
N PRO A 194 -8.86 16.73 0.25
CA PRO A 194 -9.68 17.52 1.19
C PRO A 194 -11.06 17.87 0.62
N SER A 195 -11.15 18.14 -0.69
CA SER A 195 -12.43 18.48 -1.34
C SER A 195 -13.42 17.32 -1.35
N ASP A 196 -12.93 16.09 -1.58
CA ASP A 196 -13.76 14.90 -1.59
C ASP A 196 -14.18 14.51 -0.17
N LEU A 197 -13.27 14.64 0.80
CA LEU A 197 -13.55 14.46 2.22
C LEU A 197 -14.69 15.38 2.66
N ARG A 198 -14.57 16.69 2.38
CA ARG A 198 -15.60 17.68 2.70
C ARG A 198 -16.95 17.32 2.10
N HIS A 199 -16.95 16.94 0.82
CA HIS A 199 -18.18 16.57 0.10
C HIS A 199 -18.87 15.35 0.73
N PHE A 200 -18.13 14.28 1.00
CA PHE A 200 -18.70 13.05 1.53
C PHE A 200 -19.09 13.18 3.02
N LEU A 201 -18.33 13.92 3.83
CA LEU A 201 -18.67 14.23 5.23
C LEU A 201 -19.97 15.04 5.31
N TYR A 202 -20.08 16.11 4.51
CA TYR A 202 -21.29 16.94 4.46
C TYR A 202 -22.54 16.11 4.13
N ASN A 203 -22.47 15.29 3.07
CA ASN A 203 -23.60 14.46 2.66
C ASN A 203 -23.91 13.34 3.67
N HIS A 204 -22.90 12.78 4.34
CA HIS A 204 -23.09 11.80 5.41
C HIS A 204 -23.88 12.40 6.59
N HIS A 205 -23.52 13.59 7.05
CA HIS A 205 -24.27 14.28 8.11
C HIS A 205 -25.69 14.63 7.71
N HIS A 206 -25.91 15.02 6.45
CA HIS A 206 -27.25 15.33 5.93
C HIS A 206 -28.21 14.12 5.95
N MET A 207 -27.70 12.90 5.96
CA MET A 207 -28.51 11.67 6.10
C MET A 207 -28.98 11.43 7.55
N GLY A 208 -28.59 12.26 8.52
CA GLY A 208 -29.01 12.16 9.92
C GLY A 208 -28.27 11.08 10.72
N ILE A 209 -27.22 10.48 10.15
CA ILE A 209 -26.41 9.46 10.83
C ILE A 209 -25.24 10.14 11.50
N ARG A 210 -25.18 10.00 12.83
CA ARG A 210 -24.22 10.71 13.66
C ARG A 210 -22.87 9.98 13.81
N ALA A 211 -22.83 8.65 13.75
CA ALA A 211 -21.60 7.87 13.99
C ALA A 211 -21.31 6.87 12.88
N LEU A 212 -20.03 6.76 12.56
CA LEU A 212 -19.47 5.57 11.96
C LEU A 212 -19.35 4.47 13.03
N ASN A 213 -19.47 3.21 12.60
CA ASN A 213 -19.15 2.09 13.49
C ASN A 213 -17.63 1.97 13.70
N LEU A 214 -17.23 1.28 14.77
CA LEU A 214 -15.84 1.06 15.14
C LEU A 214 -14.97 0.61 13.95
N ARG A 215 -15.36 -0.50 13.31
CA ARG A 215 -14.58 -1.10 12.21
C ARG A 215 -14.31 -0.12 11.07
N THR A 216 -15.25 0.78 10.81
CA THR A 216 -15.11 1.79 9.74
C THR A 216 -14.23 2.93 10.17
N SER A 217 -14.41 3.40 11.41
CA SER A 217 -13.58 4.44 12.01
C SER A 217 -12.11 4.02 11.99
N LEU A 218 -11.80 2.81 12.44
CA LEU A 218 -10.45 2.25 12.41
C LEU A 218 -9.91 2.09 10.99
N GLN A 219 -10.72 1.60 10.05
CA GLN A 219 -10.30 1.47 8.65
C GLN A 219 -9.95 2.82 8.03
N ILE A 220 -10.73 3.86 8.31
CA ILE A 220 -10.50 5.22 7.81
C ILE A 220 -9.22 5.83 8.41
N ILE A 221 -9.01 5.63 9.71
CA ILE A 221 -7.85 6.22 10.39
C ILE A 221 -6.56 5.55 9.98
N ARG A 222 -6.57 4.22 9.93
CA ARG A 222 -5.38 3.47 9.50
C ARG A 222 -5.03 3.77 8.05
N ILE A 223 -6.01 3.91 7.14
CA ILE A 223 -5.71 4.27 5.74
C ILE A 223 -5.25 5.72 5.59
N CYS A 224 -5.80 6.65 6.37
CA CYS A 224 -5.32 8.04 6.40
C CYS A 224 -3.88 8.11 6.93
N SER A 225 -3.60 7.35 7.99
CA SER A 225 -2.27 7.22 8.61
C SER A 225 -1.25 6.69 7.59
N GLU A 226 -1.55 5.57 6.95
CA GLU A 226 -0.72 4.96 5.88
C GLU A 226 -0.51 5.93 4.71
N ALA A 227 -1.57 6.61 4.26
CA ALA A 227 -1.49 7.57 3.17
C ALA A 227 -0.58 8.77 3.49
N LEU A 228 -0.67 9.31 4.70
CA LEU A 228 0.17 10.41 5.16
C LEU A 228 1.64 9.99 5.29
N ASP A 229 1.90 8.78 5.81
CA ASP A 229 3.26 8.24 5.94
C ASP A 229 3.94 8.11 4.57
N CYS A 230 3.25 7.53 3.60
CA CYS A 230 3.77 7.44 2.23
C CYS A 230 3.97 8.84 1.62
N LYS A 231 3.04 9.76 1.84
CA LYS A 231 3.12 11.09 1.24
C LYS A 231 4.26 11.93 1.81
N ALA A 232 4.47 11.85 3.13
CA ALA A 232 5.58 12.52 3.81
C ALA A 232 6.94 11.91 3.44
N PHE A 233 6.98 10.60 3.13
CA PHE A 233 8.18 9.95 2.63
C PHE A 233 8.53 10.42 1.20
N GLU A 234 7.55 10.52 0.31
CA GLU A 234 7.76 10.99 -1.07
C GLU A 234 8.05 12.50 -1.17
N ASP A 235 7.41 13.29 -0.32
CA ASP A 235 7.47 14.74 -0.31
C ASP A 235 7.57 15.25 1.14
N PRO A 236 8.79 15.47 1.65
CA PRO A 236 9.00 16.01 3.00
C PRO A 236 8.42 17.41 3.21
N SER A 237 8.11 18.13 2.12
CA SER A 237 7.51 19.47 2.18
C SER A 237 5.97 19.45 2.15
N TYR A 238 5.37 18.26 2.16
CA TYR A 238 3.92 18.10 2.15
C TYR A 238 3.26 18.76 3.36
N ASP A 239 2.30 19.66 3.11
CA ASP A 239 1.53 20.32 4.16
C ASP A 239 0.31 19.46 4.58
N PRO A 240 0.28 18.94 5.83
CA PRO A 240 -0.84 18.14 6.32
C PRO A 240 -2.05 19.00 6.76
N ASN A 241 -1.92 20.33 6.86
CA ASN A 241 -2.96 21.21 7.39
C ASN A 241 -4.33 21.10 6.68
N PRO A 242 -4.42 20.94 5.34
CA PRO A 242 -5.71 20.76 4.68
C PRO A 242 -6.46 19.49 5.14
N ILE A 243 -5.73 18.42 5.45
CA ILE A 243 -6.31 17.16 5.95
C ILE A 243 -6.65 17.29 7.44
N LEU A 244 -5.78 17.93 8.23
CA LEU A 244 -6.07 18.28 9.63
C LEU A 244 -7.38 19.07 9.71
N ALA A 245 -7.59 20.07 8.86
CA ALA A 245 -8.81 20.87 8.83
C ALA A 245 -10.09 20.06 8.59
N GLU A 246 -10.05 19.05 7.72
CA GLU A 246 -11.21 18.17 7.49
C GLU A 246 -11.44 17.20 8.67
N ILE A 247 -10.39 16.86 9.43
CA ILE A 247 -10.48 15.92 10.55
C ILE A 247 -10.91 16.62 11.84
N THR A 248 -10.20 17.67 12.23
CA THR A 248 -10.34 18.36 13.53
C THR A 248 -11.00 19.73 13.38
N GLY A 249 -10.94 20.35 12.20
CA GLY A 249 -11.30 21.76 12.00
C GLY A 249 -10.17 22.74 12.34
N GLU A 250 -9.01 22.26 12.79
CA GLU A 250 -7.81 23.07 13.07
C GLU A 250 -7.06 23.38 11.77
N GLY A 251 -6.29 24.48 11.72
CA GLY A 251 -5.50 24.86 10.55
C GLY A 251 -6.29 25.38 9.33
N GLY A 252 -7.62 25.28 9.34
CA GLY A 252 -8.48 25.78 8.27
C GLY A 252 -8.76 27.29 8.37
N LEU A 253 -8.70 28.01 7.24
CA LEU A 253 -9.12 29.42 7.14
C LEU A 253 -10.63 29.63 7.38
N VAL A 254 -11.43 28.56 7.29
CA VAL A 254 -12.89 28.59 7.45
C VAL A 254 -13.29 27.54 8.48
N ALA A 255 -14.04 27.96 9.50
CA ALA A 255 -14.61 27.07 10.49
C ALA A 255 -15.49 26.01 9.81
N GLN A 256 -15.06 24.76 9.86
CA GLN A 256 -15.82 23.65 9.29
C GLN A 256 -16.95 23.25 10.25
N LYS A 257 -18.17 23.19 9.71
CA LYS A 257 -19.38 22.77 10.44
C LYS A 257 -19.44 21.25 10.66
N HIS A 258 -18.71 20.49 9.86
CA HIS A 258 -18.75 19.03 9.81
C HIS A 258 -17.34 18.47 9.79
N ARG A 259 -16.90 17.90 10.90
CA ARG A 259 -15.54 17.37 11.09
C ARG A 259 -15.59 15.85 11.15
N LEU A 260 -14.54 15.16 10.69
CA LEU A 260 -14.45 13.71 10.89
C LEU A 260 -14.48 13.40 12.39
N HIS A 261 -13.79 14.19 13.23
CA HIS A 261 -13.75 14.01 14.69
C HIS A 261 -15.15 13.75 15.25
N ASP A 262 -16.16 14.56 14.92
CA ASP A 262 -17.53 14.42 15.45
C ASP A 262 -18.30 13.20 14.93
N THR A 263 -17.77 12.53 13.91
CA THR A 263 -18.40 11.40 13.21
C THR A 263 -17.80 10.05 13.61
N LEU A 264 -16.63 10.03 14.26
CA LEU A 264 -15.95 8.82 14.70
C LEU A 264 -16.70 8.13 15.84
N PHE A 265 -16.41 6.83 16.02
CA PHE A 265 -17.13 5.98 16.97
C PHE A 265 -16.98 6.42 18.45
N TRP A 266 -15.79 6.85 18.84
CA TRP A 266 -15.38 7.11 20.24
C TRP A 266 -15.49 8.59 20.67
N THR A 267 -15.85 9.49 19.77
CA THR A 267 -15.94 10.94 20.02
C THR A 267 -17.36 11.42 20.26
N GLN A 268 -18.34 10.51 20.25
CA GLN A 268 -19.75 10.89 20.37
C GLN A 268 -20.09 11.37 21.79
N PRO A 269 -20.81 12.50 21.91
CA PRO A 269 -21.36 12.94 23.19
C PRO A 269 -22.54 12.04 23.56
N THR A 270 -22.26 10.99 24.32
CA THR A 270 -23.25 10.33 25.17
C THR A 270 -23.15 10.93 26.57
N ASP A 271 -24.25 10.97 27.34
CA ASP A 271 -24.20 11.32 28.78
C ASP A 271 -23.30 10.36 29.61
N GLN A 272 -22.71 9.37 28.93
CA GLN A 272 -21.66 8.45 29.32
C GLN A 272 -20.42 8.62 28.42
N ILE A 273 -19.92 9.85 28.22
CA ILE A 273 -18.66 10.16 27.48
C ILE A 273 -17.47 9.34 28.02
N GLY A 274 -17.54 8.91 29.28
CA GLY A 274 -16.56 7.99 29.85
C GLY A 274 -16.51 6.63 29.17
N ASP A 275 -17.61 6.02 28.73
CA ASP A 275 -17.66 4.57 28.52
C ASP A 275 -17.18 4.04 27.17
N ARG A 276 -17.05 4.83 26.10
CA ARG A 276 -16.62 4.27 24.79
C ARG A 276 -15.12 4.27 24.56
N PHE A 277 -14.40 5.24 25.13
CA PHE A 277 -12.94 5.17 25.25
C PHE A 277 -12.50 4.08 26.25
N ASN A 278 -13.42 3.49 27.02
CA ASN A 278 -13.13 2.49 28.06
C ASN A 278 -12.98 1.05 27.53
N TYR A 279 -13.47 0.72 26.33
CA TYR A 279 -13.55 -0.69 25.89
C TYR A 279 -12.47 -1.13 24.91
N GLU A 280 -11.75 -0.22 24.26
CA GLU A 280 -10.95 -0.58 23.09
C GLU A 280 -9.60 0.13 23.10
N ASN A 281 -8.52 -0.65 23.29
CA ASN A 281 -7.12 -0.33 22.94
C ASN A 281 -6.98 -0.14 21.41
N GLU A 282 -7.91 0.57 20.77
CA GLU A 282 -7.92 0.89 19.35
C GLU A 282 -8.08 2.40 19.15
N ALA A 283 -8.44 3.15 20.19
CA ALA A 283 -8.46 4.61 20.14
C ALA A 283 -7.05 5.22 19.96
N GLN A 284 -5.98 4.50 20.34
CA GLN A 284 -4.61 5.01 20.14
C GLN A 284 -4.31 5.29 18.66
N TYR A 285 -4.85 4.51 17.72
CA TYR A 285 -4.62 4.76 16.29
C TYR A 285 -5.09 6.15 15.87
N TYR A 286 -6.15 6.67 16.50
CA TYR A 286 -6.62 8.02 16.26
C TYR A 286 -5.71 9.07 16.87
N ILE A 287 -5.22 8.84 18.09
CA ILE A 287 -4.32 9.75 18.79
C ILE A 287 -2.98 9.82 18.04
N CYS A 288 -2.45 8.69 17.57
CA CYS A 288 -1.27 8.63 16.69
C CYS A 288 -1.49 9.45 15.41
N LEU A 289 -2.67 9.35 14.78
CA LEU A 289 -3.00 10.17 13.61
C LEU A 289 -3.05 11.67 13.95
N LEU A 290 -3.64 12.04 15.08
CA LEU A 290 -3.67 13.43 15.54
C LEU A 290 -2.28 13.99 15.83
N ALA A 291 -1.44 13.21 16.50
CA ALA A 291 -0.04 13.55 16.78
C ALA A 291 0.72 13.80 15.48
N ARG A 292 0.55 12.93 14.48
CA ARG A 292 1.18 13.07 13.17
C ARG A 292 0.71 14.29 12.38
N LEU A 293 -0.57 14.62 12.48
CA LEU A 293 -1.12 15.80 11.83
C LEU A 293 -0.74 17.11 12.55
N GLY A 294 -0.11 17.03 13.73
CA GLY A 294 0.22 18.21 14.54
C GLY A 294 -1.01 18.89 15.15
N SER A 295 -2.07 18.13 15.43
CA SER A 295 -3.24 18.63 16.19
C SER A 295 -2.81 19.01 17.60
N ASP A 296 -3.35 20.11 18.14
CA ASP A 296 -2.96 20.61 19.45
C ASP A 296 -4.08 20.36 20.49
N GLU A 297 -5.17 21.12 20.38
CA GLU A 297 -6.27 21.12 21.36
C GLU A 297 -6.97 19.75 21.45
N ILE A 298 -7.33 19.18 20.30
CA ILE A 298 -8.02 17.89 20.26
C ILE A 298 -7.07 16.76 20.69
N LEU A 299 -5.79 16.85 20.33
CA LEU A 299 -4.79 15.86 20.70
C LEU A 299 -4.64 15.76 22.23
N HIS A 300 -4.43 16.89 22.91
CA HIS A 300 -4.31 16.93 24.37
C HIS A 300 -5.61 16.48 25.07
N THR A 301 -6.77 16.86 24.51
CA THR A 301 -8.06 16.40 25.02
C THR A 301 -8.17 14.88 24.95
N CYS A 302 -7.93 14.29 23.77
CA CYS A 302 -7.97 12.84 23.58
C CYS A 302 -6.95 12.09 24.44
N TRP A 303 -5.73 12.62 24.58
CA TRP A 303 -4.70 12.07 25.46
C TRP A 303 -5.17 12.01 26.92
N SER A 304 -5.72 13.09 27.46
CA SER A 304 -6.18 13.15 28.85
C SER A 304 -7.28 12.13 29.18
N HIS A 305 -8.11 11.79 28.19
CA HIS A 305 -9.12 10.75 28.31
C HIS A 305 -8.52 9.35 28.20
N PHE A 306 -7.58 9.16 27.26
CA PHE A 306 -6.89 7.89 27.06
C PHE A 306 -6.02 7.50 28.27
N LEU A 307 -5.26 8.44 28.84
CA LEU A 307 -4.38 8.22 29.98
C LEU A 307 -5.12 7.65 31.20
N LYS A 308 -6.31 8.19 31.51
CA LYS A 308 -7.16 7.72 32.62
C LYS A 308 -7.57 6.25 32.50
N ASN A 309 -7.53 5.72 31.28
CA ASN A 309 -8.00 4.37 30.95
C ASN A 309 -6.85 3.37 30.79
N ILE A 310 -5.59 3.82 30.85
CA ILE A 310 -4.45 2.92 30.81
C ILE A 310 -4.51 2.00 32.02
N GLN A 311 -4.42 0.69 31.75
CA GLN A 311 -4.39 -0.36 32.77
C GLN A 311 -2.94 -0.80 33.01
N PRO A 312 -2.31 -0.44 34.14
CA PRO A 312 -0.87 -0.71 34.37
C PRO A 312 -0.48 -2.20 34.34
N LYS A 313 -1.45 -3.09 34.57
CA LYS A 313 -1.25 -4.55 34.56
C LYS A 313 -1.47 -5.19 33.18
N ASN A 314 -1.92 -4.42 32.19
CA ASN A 314 -2.24 -4.90 30.86
C ASN A 314 -1.17 -4.42 29.88
N SER A 315 -0.36 -5.35 29.37
CA SER A 315 0.73 -5.05 28.45
C SER A 315 0.24 -4.33 27.19
N GLN A 316 -0.89 -4.75 26.62
CA GLN A 316 -1.43 -4.14 25.40
C GLN A 316 -1.85 -2.69 25.61
N SER A 317 -2.34 -2.35 26.81
CA SER A 317 -2.75 -0.98 27.15
C SER A 317 -1.53 -0.05 27.29
N CYS A 318 -0.46 -0.54 27.94
CA CYS A 318 0.77 0.23 28.11
C CYS A 318 1.51 0.39 26.76
N ILE A 319 1.62 -0.70 25.98
CA ILE A 319 2.19 -0.66 24.63
C ILE A 319 1.44 0.31 23.72
N ALA A 320 0.10 0.35 23.79
CA ALA A 320 -0.69 1.33 23.05
C ALA A 320 -0.37 2.78 23.41
N ALA A 321 -0.01 3.06 24.67
CA ALA A 321 0.44 4.38 25.10
C ALA A 321 1.85 4.72 24.57
N TYR A 322 2.77 3.75 24.58
CA TYR A 322 4.10 3.91 23.99
C TYR A 322 4.06 4.16 22.48
N GLU A 323 3.12 3.55 21.75
CA GLU A 323 2.88 3.84 20.32
C GLU A 323 2.44 5.31 20.08
N VAL A 324 1.68 5.89 21.00
CA VAL A 324 1.29 7.30 20.94
C VAL A 324 2.51 8.20 21.14
N VAL A 325 3.33 7.91 22.15
CA VAL A 325 4.60 8.63 22.39
C VAL A 325 5.53 8.52 21.19
N LEU A 326 5.69 7.32 20.63
CA LEU A 326 6.48 7.08 19.43
C LEU A 326 6.01 7.95 18.25
N SER A 327 4.69 8.13 18.11
CA SER A 327 4.12 8.98 17.05
C SER A 327 4.47 10.46 17.24
N LEU A 328 4.57 10.96 18.48
CA LEU A 328 5.04 12.32 18.78
C LEU A 328 6.53 12.48 18.45
N VAL A 329 7.36 11.52 18.86
CA VAL A 329 8.81 11.53 18.58
C VAL A 329 9.06 11.55 17.06
N ARG A 330 8.32 10.71 16.30
CA ARG A 330 8.39 10.70 14.84
C ARG A 330 7.96 12.02 14.18
N ASN A 331 7.14 12.82 14.86
CA ASN A 331 6.72 14.15 14.40
C ASN A 331 7.58 15.29 15.00
N VAL A 332 8.79 14.98 15.50
CA VAL A 332 9.73 15.96 16.08
C VAL A 332 9.16 16.70 17.31
N GLN A 333 8.25 16.05 18.04
CA GLN A 333 7.64 16.55 19.27
C GLN A 333 8.18 15.80 20.51
N SER A 334 9.49 15.52 20.54
CA SER A 334 10.14 14.70 21.57
C SER A 334 9.95 15.27 22.99
N GLU A 335 9.91 16.60 23.17
CA GLU A 335 9.62 17.23 24.47
C GLU A 335 8.21 16.91 25.01
N ILE A 336 7.20 16.86 24.12
CA ILE A 336 5.84 16.45 24.49
C ILE A 336 5.82 14.94 24.77
N GLY A 337 6.58 14.17 23.98
CA GLY A 337 6.78 12.74 24.18
C GLY A 337 7.30 12.40 25.58
N VAL A 338 8.33 13.10 26.06
CA VAL A 338 8.86 12.93 27.43
C VAL A 338 7.80 13.24 28.48
N LYS A 339 7.07 14.35 28.36
CA LYS A 339 5.98 14.68 29.30
C LYS A 339 4.90 13.60 29.35
N TRP A 340 4.58 12.98 28.22
CA TRP A 340 3.59 11.90 28.19
C TRP A 340 4.14 10.59 28.75
N LEU A 341 5.44 10.32 28.62
CA LEU A 341 6.09 9.23 29.36
C LEU A 341 6.06 9.48 30.86
N GLU A 342 6.31 10.72 31.31
CA GLU A 342 6.17 11.11 32.72
C GLU A 342 4.72 10.90 33.22
N ASP A 343 3.72 11.33 32.44
CA ASP A 343 2.30 11.12 32.73
C ASP A 343 1.96 9.62 32.86
N ILE A 344 2.45 8.78 31.95
CA ILE A 344 2.27 7.33 32.01
C ILE A 344 2.95 6.78 33.27
N SER A 345 4.20 7.18 33.53
CA SER A 345 4.97 6.70 34.68
C SER A 345 4.25 7.01 35.99
N GLN A 346 3.80 8.26 36.18
CA GLN A 346 3.03 8.67 37.35
C GLN A 346 1.73 7.89 37.49
N HIS A 347 1.00 7.67 36.40
CA HIS A 347 -0.25 6.90 36.41
C HIS A 347 -0.04 5.41 36.71
N CYS A 348 1.11 4.85 36.30
CA CYS A 348 1.49 3.45 36.48
C CYS A 348 2.28 3.16 37.76
N GLY A 349 2.38 4.14 38.69
CA GLY A 349 3.04 3.96 39.98
C GLY A 349 4.54 4.26 39.96
N ASP A 350 4.92 5.36 39.31
CA ASP A 350 6.29 5.84 39.09
C ASP A 350 7.18 4.84 38.32
N ASN A 351 6.59 4.15 37.35
CA ASN A 351 7.27 3.18 36.49
C ASN A 351 6.62 3.08 35.10
N LEU A 352 7.39 2.64 34.10
CA LEU A 352 6.92 2.35 32.75
C LEU A 352 6.84 0.82 32.54
N PRO A 353 5.71 0.18 32.88
CA PRO A 353 5.59 -1.27 32.82
C PRO A 353 5.68 -1.78 31.37
N PHE A 354 6.33 -2.93 31.17
CA PHE A 354 6.45 -3.62 29.88
C PHE A 354 7.18 -2.83 28.78
N ILE A 355 7.92 -1.78 29.10
CA ILE A 355 8.65 -0.97 28.11
C ILE A 355 9.65 -1.83 27.30
N ALA A 356 10.27 -2.82 27.94
CA ALA A 356 11.19 -3.76 27.28
C ALA A 356 10.49 -4.65 26.22
N LYS A 357 9.17 -4.88 26.35
CA LYS A 357 8.37 -5.67 25.41
C LYS A 357 7.84 -4.83 24.24
N PHE A 358 8.11 -3.52 24.25
CA PHE A 358 7.74 -2.64 23.16
C PHE A 358 8.73 -2.80 22.01
N SER A 359 8.26 -3.32 20.87
CA SER A 359 9.11 -3.63 19.71
C SER A 359 9.89 -2.43 19.15
N ASN A 360 9.38 -1.21 19.35
CA ASN A 360 10.01 0.03 18.89
C ASN A 360 10.78 0.78 19.99
N VAL A 361 11.12 0.12 21.10
CA VAL A 361 11.85 0.76 22.22
C VAL A 361 13.21 1.33 21.78
N GLY A 362 13.91 0.64 20.87
CA GLY A 362 15.18 1.12 20.29
C GLY A 362 15.04 2.47 19.58
N PHE A 363 13.88 2.76 18.98
CA PHE A 363 13.62 4.06 18.36
C PHE A 363 13.47 5.17 19.40
N LEU A 364 12.80 4.89 20.53
CA LEU A 364 12.70 5.85 21.64
C LEU A 364 14.06 6.12 22.29
N LEU A 365 14.88 5.08 22.45
CA LEU A 365 16.24 5.19 23.00
C LEU A 365 17.20 5.93 22.06
N SER A 366 16.97 5.88 20.75
CA SER A 366 17.79 6.57 19.75
C SER A 366 17.48 8.05 19.62
N ASP A 367 16.30 8.50 20.09
CA ASP A 367 15.97 9.93 20.15
C ASP A 367 16.78 10.58 21.29
N PRO A 368 17.48 11.70 21.05
CA PRO A 368 18.39 12.28 22.04
C PRO A 368 17.67 12.80 23.29
N ILE A 369 16.42 13.25 23.17
CA ILE A 369 15.66 13.84 24.27
C ILE A 369 14.96 12.74 25.07
N VAL A 370 14.29 11.82 24.38
CA VAL A 370 13.58 10.70 25.02
C VAL A 370 14.58 9.68 25.59
N GLY A 371 15.65 9.37 24.86
CA GLY A 371 16.68 8.42 25.29
C GLY A 371 17.41 8.86 26.56
N GLU A 372 17.57 10.17 26.78
CA GLU A 372 18.13 10.71 28.04
C GLU A 372 17.15 10.56 29.21
N ALA A 373 15.85 10.81 28.98
CA ALA A 373 14.84 10.77 30.04
C ALA A 373 14.37 9.35 30.40
N LEU A 374 14.32 8.44 29.43
CA LEU A 374 13.68 7.12 29.58
C LEU A 374 14.30 6.28 30.71
N PRO A 375 15.64 6.19 30.90
CA PRO A 375 16.25 5.46 32.01
C PRO A 375 15.81 5.94 33.39
N ASP A 376 15.48 7.23 33.55
CA ASP A 376 15.06 7.82 34.83
C ASP A 376 13.58 7.53 35.17
N LEU A 377 12.78 7.17 34.16
CA LEU A 377 11.34 6.93 34.28
C LEU A 377 10.98 5.46 34.53
N VAL A 378 11.92 4.54 34.29
CA VAL A 378 11.75 3.09 34.46
C VAL A 378 12.39 2.65 35.77
N ARG A 379 11.71 1.77 36.53
CA ARG A 379 12.18 1.30 37.84
C ARG A 379 12.04 -0.22 37.98
N GLY A 380 12.80 -0.77 38.92
CA GLY A 380 12.64 -2.17 39.35
C GLY A 380 13.00 -3.18 38.27
N GLU A 381 12.17 -4.21 38.12
CA GLU A 381 12.38 -5.31 37.16
C GLU A 381 12.30 -4.83 35.70
N ASP A 382 11.40 -3.90 35.37
CA ASP A 382 11.27 -3.36 34.01
C ASP A 382 12.55 -2.64 33.53
N TYR A 383 13.31 -2.04 34.46
CA TYR A 383 14.60 -1.41 34.15
C TYR A 383 15.67 -2.46 33.82
N LEU A 384 15.68 -3.58 34.55
CA LEU A 384 16.58 -4.70 34.27
C LEU A 384 16.23 -5.36 32.93
N GLU A 385 14.95 -5.61 32.65
CA GLU A 385 14.49 -6.12 31.35
C GLU A 385 14.88 -5.16 30.21
N LEU A 386 14.76 -3.84 30.41
CA LEU A 386 15.17 -2.86 29.42
C LEU A 386 16.68 -2.91 29.14
N LEU A 387 17.50 -3.01 30.19
CA LEU A 387 18.96 -3.15 30.03
C LEU A 387 19.32 -4.46 29.31
N GLU A 388 18.66 -5.56 29.62
CA GLU A 388 18.84 -6.84 28.91
C GLU A 388 18.54 -6.69 27.42
N VAL A 389 17.42 -6.06 27.06
CA VAL A 389 17.07 -5.79 25.65
C VAL A 389 18.13 -4.92 24.96
N CYS A 390 18.63 -3.88 25.62
CA CYS A 390 19.69 -3.02 25.08
C CYS A 390 21.01 -3.78 24.88
N LEU A 391 21.39 -4.63 25.84
CA LEU A 391 22.60 -5.44 25.75
C LEU A 391 22.48 -6.49 24.64
N GLU A 392 21.34 -7.15 24.52
CA GLU A 392 21.07 -8.09 23.42
C GLU A 392 21.12 -7.41 22.05
N ASP A 393 20.60 -6.18 21.92
CA ASP A 393 20.70 -5.42 20.67
C ASP A 393 22.16 -5.09 20.32
N MET A 394 22.94 -4.64 21.32
CA MET A 394 24.37 -4.37 21.15
C MET A 394 25.15 -5.63 20.75
N ASP A 395 24.90 -6.75 21.43
CA ASP A 395 25.51 -8.06 21.15
C ASP A 395 25.21 -8.49 19.70
N ARG A 396 23.95 -8.43 19.28
CA ARG A 396 23.54 -8.75 17.90
C ARG A 396 24.22 -7.86 16.85
N ARG A 397 24.34 -6.56 17.12
CA ARG A 397 24.95 -5.59 16.21
C ARG A 397 26.48 -5.66 16.16
N THR A 398 27.09 -6.31 17.15
CA THR A 398 28.54 -6.53 17.21
C THR A 398 28.96 -7.96 16.84
N ASP A 399 28.01 -8.83 16.49
CA ASP A 399 28.24 -10.27 16.23
C ASP A 399 28.92 -10.97 17.42
N VAL A 400 28.43 -10.63 18.62
CA VAL A 400 28.88 -11.15 19.90
C VAL A 400 27.71 -11.81 20.62
N GLN A 401 27.97 -12.86 21.38
CA GLN A 401 26.97 -13.54 22.19
C GLN A 401 27.46 -13.76 23.62
N TRP A 402 26.62 -13.44 24.60
CA TRP A 402 26.84 -13.81 25.99
C TRP A 402 26.56 -15.30 26.24
N SER A 403 27.52 -16.02 26.82
CA SER A 403 27.27 -17.37 27.36
C SER A 403 27.09 -17.33 28.87
N PRO A 404 25.92 -17.72 29.41
CA PRO A 404 25.71 -17.79 30.85
C PRO A 404 26.54 -18.89 31.52
N GLU A 405 26.91 -19.92 30.77
CA GLU A 405 27.69 -21.07 31.28
C GLU A 405 29.16 -20.72 31.47
N SER A 406 29.74 -19.97 30.52
CA SER A 406 31.15 -19.55 30.59
C SER A 406 31.34 -18.17 31.23
N GLN A 407 30.26 -17.42 31.47
CA GLN A 407 30.27 -16.03 31.93
C GLN A 407 31.18 -15.12 31.08
N ARG A 408 31.18 -15.35 29.77
CA ARG A 408 32.00 -14.61 28.81
C ARG A 408 31.22 -14.35 27.53
N HIS A 409 31.56 -13.22 26.89
CA HIS A 409 31.18 -12.95 25.52
C HIS A 409 32.11 -13.72 24.56
N PHE A 410 31.53 -14.36 23.55
CA PHE A 410 32.25 -14.99 22.46
C PHE A 410 31.72 -14.41 21.13
N SER A 411 32.56 -14.40 20.10
CA SER A 411 32.08 -14.00 18.78
C SER A 411 31.27 -15.16 18.20
N THR A 412 30.13 -14.87 17.60
CA THR A 412 29.33 -15.85 16.84
C THR A 412 30.07 -16.42 15.62
N ALA A 413 31.17 -15.78 15.21
CA ALA A 413 32.06 -16.25 14.15
C ALA A 413 33.16 -17.23 14.66
N LEU A 414 33.32 -17.40 15.97
CA LEU A 414 34.32 -18.28 16.59
C LEU A 414 33.64 -19.41 17.39
N ASP A 415 34.33 -20.53 17.58
CA ASP A 415 33.84 -21.61 18.43
C ASP A 415 33.63 -21.08 19.87
N PRO A 416 32.58 -21.49 20.62
CA PRO A 416 32.30 -21.00 21.98
C PRO A 416 33.42 -21.21 23.00
N SER A 417 34.41 -22.03 22.66
CA SER A 417 35.63 -22.26 23.44
C SER A 417 36.72 -21.19 23.23
N GLU A 418 36.63 -20.37 22.18
CA GLU A 418 37.57 -19.29 21.89
C GLU A 418 36.99 -17.95 22.36
N SER A 419 37.56 -17.39 23.44
CA SER A 419 37.12 -16.09 23.94
C SER A 419 37.74 -14.96 23.14
N ILE A 420 36.95 -13.92 22.84
CA ILE A 420 37.41 -12.70 22.15
C ILE A 420 38.58 -12.04 22.92
N TRP A 421 38.64 -12.28 24.23
CA TRP A 421 39.57 -11.66 25.17
C TRP A 421 40.93 -12.36 25.28
N GLU A 422 41.07 -13.61 24.82
CA GLU A 422 42.40 -14.29 24.77
C GLU A 422 43.35 -13.61 23.75
N ALA A 423 42.80 -12.85 22.80
CA ALA A 423 43.59 -12.05 21.86
C ALA A 423 44.19 -10.77 22.49
N PHE A 424 43.67 -10.31 23.63
CA PHE A 424 44.10 -9.07 24.27
C PHE A 424 45.15 -9.26 25.37
N ASP A 425 45.49 -10.50 25.72
CA ASP A 425 46.35 -10.77 26.88
C ASP A 425 47.85 -10.66 26.57
N ASP A 426 48.28 -10.36 25.32
CA ASP A 426 49.65 -9.86 25.00
C ASP A 426 49.94 -9.60 23.49
N GLN A 427 48.96 -9.43 22.58
CA GLN A 427 49.23 -9.23 21.14
C GLN A 427 48.64 -7.95 20.51
N LEU A 428 49.49 -7.27 19.75
CA LEU A 428 49.17 -6.20 18.80
C LEU A 428 48.21 -6.73 17.72
N LEU A 429 46.91 -6.41 17.88
CA LEU A 429 45.82 -6.69 16.94
C LEU A 429 45.60 -8.19 16.62
N PRO A 430 44.36 -8.61 16.33
CA PRO A 430 44.11 -9.99 15.90
C PRO A 430 44.92 -10.28 14.64
N LYS A 431 45.73 -11.35 14.64
CA LYS A 431 46.22 -11.92 13.39
C LYS A 431 45.03 -12.48 12.64
N ILE A 432 44.69 -11.82 11.54
CA ILE A 432 43.77 -12.30 10.50
C ILE A 432 44.46 -13.50 9.82
N ASP A 433 44.56 -14.63 10.52
CA ASP A 433 44.99 -15.89 9.91
C ASP A 433 43.74 -16.59 9.37
N ASN A 434 43.50 -16.37 8.07
CA ASN A 434 42.85 -17.21 7.04
C ASN A 434 42.31 -18.60 7.44
N LYS A 435 41.49 -18.70 8.47
CA LYS A 435 40.50 -19.77 8.59
C LYS A 435 39.13 -19.13 8.42
N SER A 436 38.59 -19.27 7.21
CA SER A 436 37.17 -19.07 6.94
C SER A 436 36.40 -20.11 7.77
N VAL A 437 36.13 -19.79 9.02
CA VAL A 437 35.03 -20.40 9.76
C VAL A 437 33.76 -19.89 9.08
N ASP A 438 32.83 -20.80 8.78
CA ASP A 438 31.52 -20.49 8.19
C ASP A 438 30.77 -19.53 9.12
N SER A 439 31.06 -18.25 8.98
CA SER A 439 30.68 -17.20 9.88
C SER A 439 29.24 -16.79 9.61
N ASN A 440 28.39 -16.89 10.64
CA ASN A 440 26.97 -16.54 10.58
C ASN A 440 26.75 -15.00 10.59
N HIS A 441 27.51 -14.25 9.78
CA HIS A 441 27.49 -12.78 9.68
C HIS A 441 26.14 -12.19 9.21
N GLY A 442 25.21 -13.04 8.80
CA GLY A 442 23.85 -12.63 8.43
C GLY A 442 23.06 -12.07 9.62
N GLY A 443 23.37 -12.50 10.85
CA GLY A 443 22.74 -11.98 12.06
C GLY A 443 23.02 -10.50 12.29
N GLN A 444 24.30 -10.12 12.21
CA GLN A 444 24.75 -8.73 12.38
C GLN A 444 24.21 -7.81 11.28
N LEU A 445 24.30 -8.23 10.02
CA LEU A 445 23.79 -7.46 8.89
C LEU A 445 22.28 -7.19 9.03
N TYR A 446 21.51 -8.22 9.43
CA TYR A 446 20.08 -8.05 9.64
C TYR A 446 19.76 -7.15 10.84
N ALA A 447 20.52 -7.24 11.93
CA ALA A 447 20.35 -6.35 13.07
C ALA A 447 20.61 -4.88 12.69
N GLU A 448 21.67 -4.60 11.92
CA GLU A 448 21.96 -3.25 11.44
C GLU A 448 20.90 -2.76 10.42
N LEU A 449 20.34 -3.65 9.59
CA LEU A 449 19.20 -3.34 8.72
C LEU A 449 17.95 -2.95 9.50
N MET A 450 17.62 -3.69 10.57
CA MET A 450 16.49 -3.36 11.43
C MET A 450 16.68 -2.00 12.13
N ALA A 451 17.92 -1.66 12.51
CA ALA A 451 18.24 -0.41 13.19
C ALA A 451 18.29 0.80 12.23
N HIS A 452 18.89 0.64 11.05
CA HIS A 452 19.23 1.76 10.16
C HIS A 452 18.63 1.70 8.76
N GLY A 453 18.05 0.58 8.33
CA GLY A 453 17.54 0.41 6.97
C GLY A 453 16.38 1.35 6.60
N CYS A 454 15.63 1.83 7.59
CA CYS A 454 14.59 2.85 7.43
C CYS A 454 15.08 4.29 7.74
N SER A 455 16.38 4.47 7.97
CA SER A 455 16.93 5.76 8.35
C SER A 455 16.86 6.78 7.22
N LYS A 456 16.66 8.05 7.61
CA LYS A 456 16.76 9.24 6.75
C LYS A 456 18.17 9.83 6.71
N SER A 457 19.14 9.20 7.36
CA SER A 457 20.54 9.65 7.34
C SER A 457 21.36 8.87 6.31
N PRO A 458 22.00 9.55 5.33
CA PRO A 458 22.93 8.90 4.41
C PRO A 458 24.07 8.15 5.14
N ALA A 459 24.54 8.68 6.27
CA ALA A 459 25.58 8.03 7.06
C ALA A 459 25.10 6.74 7.72
N ALA A 460 23.83 6.69 8.15
CA ALA A 460 23.24 5.47 8.72
C ALA A 460 23.05 4.38 7.68
N LEU A 461 22.54 4.73 6.50
CA LEU A 461 22.45 3.79 5.37
C LEU A 461 23.85 3.38 4.88
N GLY A 462 24.82 4.28 4.97
CA GLY A 462 26.21 3.98 4.61
C GLY A 462 26.81 2.88 5.48
N ARG A 463 26.49 2.82 6.78
CA ARG A 463 26.92 1.71 7.64
C ARG A 463 26.40 0.35 7.15
N VAL A 464 25.15 0.29 6.70
CA VAL A 464 24.58 -0.93 6.12
C VAL A 464 25.32 -1.29 4.82
N ALA A 465 25.61 -0.31 3.98
CA ALA A 465 26.34 -0.51 2.74
C ALA A 465 27.77 -1.01 2.97
N ASP A 466 28.47 -0.48 3.97
CA ASP A 466 29.81 -0.91 4.34
C ASP A 466 29.79 -2.36 4.88
N LEU A 467 28.81 -2.73 5.71
CA LEU A 467 28.63 -4.12 6.15
C LEU A 467 28.34 -5.08 5.00
N LEU A 468 27.63 -4.65 3.96
CA LEU A 468 27.39 -5.46 2.77
C LEU A 468 28.69 -5.73 1.98
N ASN A 469 29.64 -4.79 1.96
CA ASN A 469 30.97 -5.04 1.40
C ASN A 469 31.76 -6.03 2.25
N ASP A 470 31.73 -5.85 3.57
CA ASP A 470 32.47 -6.69 4.52
C ASP A 470 31.97 -8.13 4.51
N HIS A 471 30.67 -8.34 4.28
CA HIS A 471 30.06 -9.68 4.16
C HIS A 471 30.53 -10.46 2.92
N GLY A 472 31.10 -9.78 1.92
CA GLY A 472 31.83 -10.39 0.80
C GLY A 472 31.05 -11.42 -0.02
N GLY A 473 29.71 -11.31 -0.11
CA GLY A 473 28.89 -12.24 -0.89
C GLY A 473 28.66 -13.62 -0.26
N GLN A 474 28.92 -13.81 1.04
CA GLN A 474 28.66 -15.11 1.68
C GLN A 474 27.16 -15.46 1.65
N PRO A 475 26.74 -16.61 1.07
CA PRO A 475 25.32 -16.87 0.88
C PRO A 475 24.56 -17.14 2.19
N GLN A 476 23.35 -16.58 2.30
CA GLN A 476 22.43 -16.69 3.43
C GLN A 476 21.15 -17.44 3.03
N THR A 477 20.67 -18.32 3.92
CA THR A 477 19.39 -19.02 3.71
C THR A 477 18.24 -18.04 3.92
N ILE A 478 17.24 -18.07 3.05
CA ILE A 478 16.02 -17.24 3.15
C ILE A 478 14.76 -18.09 3.08
N ILE A 479 13.69 -17.58 3.71
CA ILE A 479 12.35 -18.15 3.67
C ILE A 479 11.49 -17.23 2.82
N THR A 480 10.91 -17.74 1.73
CA THR A 480 10.01 -16.97 0.88
C THR A 480 8.57 -17.08 1.34
N ARG A 481 7.89 -15.95 1.41
CA ARG A 481 6.43 -15.87 1.56
C ARG A 481 5.83 -15.31 0.28
N LEU A 482 5.03 -16.14 -0.38
CA LEU A 482 4.33 -15.77 -1.60
C LEU A 482 2.91 -15.32 -1.24
N ASP A 483 2.65 -14.03 -1.34
CA ASP A 483 1.32 -13.44 -1.23
C ASP A 483 0.57 -13.53 -2.58
N CYS A 484 0.51 -14.73 -3.17
CA CYS A 484 -0.20 -14.97 -4.44
C CYS A 484 -1.55 -15.67 -4.24
N ASN A 485 -2.42 -15.56 -5.25
CA ASN A 485 -3.77 -16.11 -5.21
C ASN A 485 -3.71 -17.65 -5.09
N VAL A 486 -4.63 -18.26 -4.34
CA VAL A 486 -4.63 -19.69 -3.94
C VAL A 486 -4.48 -20.63 -5.15
N ALA A 487 -5.04 -20.28 -6.31
CA ALA A 487 -4.92 -21.09 -7.52
C ALA A 487 -3.52 -21.06 -8.19
N GLN A 488 -2.79 -19.94 -8.08
CA GLN A 488 -1.38 -19.86 -8.50
C GLN A 488 -0.47 -20.50 -7.45
N LEU A 489 -0.85 -20.39 -6.18
CA LEU A 489 -0.11 -20.96 -5.05
C LEU A 489 0.04 -22.48 -5.18
N ASP A 490 -0.97 -23.22 -5.65
CA ASP A 490 -0.89 -24.68 -5.80
C ASP A 490 0.07 -25.10 -6.93
N GLU A 491 0.08 -24.39 -8.05
CA GLU A 491 1.03 -24.66 -9.15
C GLU A 491 2.46 -24.28 -8.74
N VAL A 492 2.62 -23.12 -8.09
CA VAL A 492 3.90 -22.62 -7.61
C VAL A 492 4.44 -23.48 -6.47
N ARG A 493 3.59 -23.98 -5.56
CA ARG A 493 3.97 -24.88 -4.46
C ARG A 493 4.52 -26.21 -4.98
N SER A 494 3.94 -26.77 -6.04
CA SER A 494 4.48 -27.98 -6.70
C SER A 494 5.87 -27.79 -7.31
N LYS A 495 6.21 -26.54 -7.72
CA LYS A 495 7.54 -26.16 -8.22
C LYS A 495 8.50 -25.76 -7.08
N LEU A 496 7.98 -25.30 -5.94
CA LEU A 496 8.77 -24.88 -4.77
C LEU A 496 9.26 -26.04 -3.91
N GLU A 497 8.59 -27.19 -3.91
CA GLU A 497 9.00 -28.34 -3.07
C GLU A 497 10.41 -28.87 -3.41
N SER A 498 10.93 -28.56 -4.60
CA SER A 498 12.33 -28.84 -4.98
C SER A 498 13.18 -27.59 -5.18
N LEU A 499 12.60 -26.38 -5.14
CA LEU A 499 13.32 -25.14 -5.37
C LEU A 499 13.85 -24.56 -4.07
N GLU A 500 15.15 -24.32 -4.02
CA GLU A 500 15.78 -23.60 -2.93
C GLU A 500 16.24 -22.23 -3.40
N LEU A 501 16.07 -21.23 -2.53
CA LEU A 501 16.49 -19.85 -2.74
C LEU A 501 17.45 -19.44 -1.65
N ARG A 502 18.49 -18.69 -2.03
CA ARG A 502 19.45 -18.10 -1.09
C ARG A 502 19.73 -16.66 -1.47
N TRP A 503 19.93 -15.83 -0.46
CA TRP A 503 20.40 -14.47 -0.63
C TRP A 503 21.92 -14.45 -0.66
N VAL A 504 22.51 -13.65 -1.55
CA VAL A 504 23.94 -13.38 -1.63
C VAL A 504 24.11 -11.89 -1.26
N PRO A 505 24.41 -11.56 0.00
CA PRO A 505 24.56 -10.18 0.48
C PRO A 505 25.82 -9.54 -0.09
N GLU A 506 25.63 -8.49 -0.86
CA GLU A 506 26.73 -7.76 -1.50
C GLU A 506 26.28 -6.34 -1.84
N GLN A 507 27.15 -5.35 -1.65
CA GLN A 507 26.91 -4.00 -2.15
C GLN A 507 27.19 -3.97 -3.66
N SER A 508 26.17 -4.32 -4.46
CA SER A 508 26.25 -4.28 -5.92
C SER A 508 25.08 -3.46 -6.47
N PRO A 509 25.08 -2.13 -6.30
CA PRO A 509 24.00 -1.28 -6.74
C PRO A 509 23.79 -1.44 -8.25
N ILE A 510 22.54 -1.67 -8.65
CA ILE A 510 22.15 -1.63 -10.06
C ILE A 510 22.47 -0.24 -10.59
N GLU A 511 23.33 -0.21 -11.61
CA GLU A 511 23.62 1.01 -12.33
C GLU A 511 22.44 1.33 -13.24
N PHE A 512 21.87 2.52 -13.10
CA PHE A 512 20.92 3.00 -14.10
C PHE A 512 21.68 3.68 -15.22
N SER A 513 21.26 3.49 -16.48
CA SER A 513 21.94 4.09 -17.63
C SER A 513 22.10 5.62 -17.56
N ASN A 514 21.21 6.28 -16.79
CA ASN A 514 21.24 7.72 -16.53
C ASN A 514 22.04 8.14 -15.28
N SER A 515 22.53 7.19 -14.48
CA SER A 515 23.28 7.42 -13.24
C SER A 515 24.35 6.33 -13.05
N GLN A 516 25.43 6.43 -13.83
CA GLN A 516 26.54 5.48 -13.78
C GLN A 516 27.40 5.74 -12.54
N ILE A 517 27.74 4.65 -11.85
CA ILE A 517 28.60 4.70 -10.67
C ILE A 517 30.06 4.59 -11.14
N PRO A 518 30.99 5.40 -10.61
CA PRO A 518 32.40 5.26 -10.96
C PRO A 518 32.94 3.87 -10.63
N ALA A 519 33.72 3.27 -11.53
CA ALA A 519 34.29 1.92 -11.38
C ALA A 519 35.24 1.78 -10.17
N LEU A 520 35.71 2.90 -9.61
CA LEU A 520 36.49 2.95 -8.37
C LEU A 520 35.84 3.98 -7.46
N ARG A 521 35.22 3.52 -6.37
CA ARG A 521 34.60 4.39 -5.39
C ARG A 521 35.69 5.04 -4.54
N ASP A 522 35.80 6.36 -4.60
CA ASP A 522 36.60 7.12 -3.64
C ASP A 522 35.80 7.23 -2.34
N LEU A 523 36.33 6.67 -1.25
CA LEU A 523 35.70 6.74 0.09
C LEU A 523 35.64 8.17 0.64
N SER A 524 36.35 9.13 0.02
CA SER A 524 36.28 10.54 0.37
C SER A 524 35.10 11.30 -0.24
N GLU A 525 34.40 10.71 -1.23
CA GLU A 525 33.19 11.31 -1.81
C GLU A 525 31.95 10.99 -0.96
N PRO A 526 31.03 11.95 -0.78
CA PRO A 526 29.80 11.72 -0.03
C PRO A 526 28.93 10.66 -0.71
N MET A 527 28.33 9.80 0.12
CA MET A 527 27.38 8.78 -0.35
C MET A 527 26.22 9.44 -1.10
N THR A 528 26.04 9.02 -2.35
CA THR A 528 24.89 9.39 -3.19
C THR A 528 23.82 8.30 -3.14
N PRO A 529 22.55 8.61 -3.47
CA PRO A 529 21.49 7.59 -3.56
C PRO A 529 21.85 6.40 -4.47
N SER A 530 22.53 6.65 -5.61
CA SER A 530 22.99 5.58 -6.49
C SER A 530 24.06 4.69 -5.85
N THR A 531 25.05 5.27 -5.16
CA THR A 531 26.09 4.47 -4.45
C THR A 531 25.54 3.67 -3.28
N LEU A 532 24.45 4.15 -2.65
CA LEU A 532 23.72 3.41 -1.61
C LEU A 532 22.80 2.32 -2.18
N GLY A 533 22.66 2.21 -3.52
CA GLY A 533 21.78 1.25 -4.15
C GLY A 533 20.30 1.57 -3.95
N LEU A 534 19.94 2.86 -3.88
CA LEU A 534 18.56 3.28 -3.67
C LEU A 534 17.77 3.21 -4.98
N ILE A 535 16.72 2.38 -4.97
CA ILE A 535 15.85 2.08 -6.10
C ILE A 535 14.43 2.49 -5.75
N ARG A 536 13.75 3.15 -6.66
CA ARG A 536 12.32 3.43 -6.54
C ARG A 536 11.56 2.62 -7.57
N ALA A 537 10.56 1.86 -7.10
CA ALA A 537 9.66 1.11 -7.95
C ALA A 537 8.27 1.75 -7.94
N ARG A 538 7.86 2.31 -9.07
CA ARG A 538 6.58 3.01 -9.23
C ARG A 538 5.57 2.16 -9.97
N PHE A 539 4.36 2.03 -9.43
CA PHE A 539 3.32 1.25 -10.08
C PHE A 539 2.88 1.91 -11.40
N ILE A 540 2.74 1.13 -12.49
CA ILE A 540 2.34 1.67 -13.79
C ILE A 540 0.83 1.52 -13.98
N ILE A 541 0.14 2.63 -14.22
CA ILE A 541 -1.29 2.67 -14.58
C ILE A 541 -1.44 3.38 -15.91
N HIS A 542 -2.14 2.77 -16.87
CA HIS A 542 -2.33 3.29 -18.23
C HIS A 542 -1.01 3.65 -18.95
N GLY A 543 0.06 2.88 -18.67
CA GLY A 543 1.40 3.15 -19.21
C GLY A 543 2.15 4.31 -18.55
N VAL A 544 1.58 4.91 -17.51
CA VAL A 544 2.17 6.04 -16.77
C VAL A 544 2.58 5.57 -15.36
N PRO A 545 3.85 5.74 -14.96
CA PRO A 545 4.29 5.51 -13.60
C PRO A 545 3.60 6.46 -12.62
N GLN A 546 2.98 5.91 -11.57
CA GLN A 546 2.21 6.68 -10.59
C GLN A 546 3.09 7.20 -9.45
N MET A 547 2.57 8.21 -8.76
CA MET A 547 3.10 8.70 -7.48
C MET A 547 2.10 8.34 -6.38
N GLY A 548 2.57 8.05 -5.17
CA GLY A 548 1.75 7.79 -3.99
C GLY A 548 2.01 6.45 -3.32
N ILE A 549 0.95 5.93 -2.68
CA ILE A 549 1.03 4.91 -1.61
C ILE A 549 1.49 3.52 -2.08
N ASP A 550 1.39 3.25 -3.38
CA ASP A 550 1.82 1.98 -3.98
C ASP A 550 3.28 2.01 -4.48
N ASN A 551 4.02 3.10 -4.22
CA ASN A 551 5.44 3.20 -4.56
C ASN A 551 6.32 2.52 -3.52
N LEU A 552 7.36 1.83 -4.00
CA LEU A 552 8.35 1.20 -3.15
C LEU A 552 9.64 2.01 -3.18
N HIS A 553 10.17 2.29 -1.99
CA HIS A 553 11.46 2.94 -1.77
C HIS A 553 12.41 1.90 -1.20
N LEU A 554 13.36 1.47 -2.02
CA LEU A 554 14.10 0.25 -1.83
C LEU A 554 15.60 0.55 -1.69
N MET A 555 16.29 -0.17 -0.83
CA MET A 555 17.75 -0.23 -0.81
C MET A 555 18.18 -1.62 -1.27
N GLN A 556 19.03 -1.71 -2.28
CA GLN A 556 19.53 -3.01 -2.74
C GLN A 556 20.52 -3.61 -1.75
N LEU A 557 20.32 -4.90 -1.46
CA LEU A 557 21.12 -5.67 -0.49
C LEU A 557 21.85 -6.86 -1.12
N GLY A 558 21.84 -6.98 -2.45
CA GLY A 558 22.53 -8.04 -3.19
C GLY A 558 21.60 -8.84 -4.09
N CYS A 559 22.04 -10.06 -4.44
CA CYS A 559 21.37 -10.92 -5.41
C CYS A 559 20.69 -12.12 -4.77
N MET A 560 19.76 -12.73 -5.51
CA MET A 560 19.17 -14.00 -5.12
C MET A 560 19.57 -15.10 -6.11
N ASP A 561 20.04 -16.22 -5.58
CA ASP A 561 20.32 -17.43 -6.35
C ASP A 561 19.20 -18.46 -6.13
N MET A 562 19.01 -19.34 -7.12
CA MET A 562 18.07 -20.45 -7.08
C MET A 562 18.72 -21.77 -7.51
N ARG A 563 18.18 -22.89 -7.02
CA ARG A 563 18.47 -24.25 -7.52
C ARG A 563 17.21 -25.13 -7.45
N HIS A 564 17.04 -26.09 -8.35
CA HIS A 564 15.85 -26.98 -8.36
C HIS A 564 16.05 -28.31 -7.63
N GLY A 565 17.12 -28.44 -6.85
CA GLY A 565 17.37 -29.55 -5.94
C GLY A 565 18.74 -29.44 -5.28
N PRO A 566 19.03 -30.25 -4.24
CA PRO A 566 20.26 -30.17 -3.47
C PRO A 566 21.53 -30.49 -4.29
N ASP A 567 21.39 -31.29 -5.35
CA ASP A 567 22.48 -31.74 -6.22
C ASP A 567 22.71 -30.81 -7.44
N GLU A 568 21.83 -29.82 -7.65
CA GLU A 568 21.96 -28.88 -8.76
C GLU A 568 22.82 -27.67 -8.39
N PRO A 569 23.58 -27.11 -9.36
CA PRO A 569 24.35 -25.90 -9.11
C PRO A 569 23.43 -24.70 -8.88
N TRP A 570 23.86 -23.82 -7.99
CA TRP A 570 23.22 -22.52 -7.81
C TRP A 570 23.32 -21.68 -9.08
N GLN A 571 22.21 -21.06 -9.47
CA GLN A 571 22.13 -20.18 -10.62
C GLN A 571 21.47 -18.85 -10.25
N PRO A 572 21.82 -17.74 -10.92
CA PRO A 572 21.15 -16.46 -10.70
C PRO A 572 19.65 -16.56 -10.96
N SER A 573 18.84 -16.10 -10.02
CA SER A 573 17.37 -16.18 -10.15
C SER A 573 16.77 -15.07 -11.01
N GLY A 574 17.54 -14.01 -11.30
CA GLY A 574 17.06 -12.76 -11.88
C GLY A 574 16.33 -11.84 -10.88
N TYR A 575 16.23 -12.24 -9.61
CA TYR A 575 15.78 -11.37 -8.52
C TYR A 575 16.97 -10.76 -7.80
N ILE A 576 16.77 -9.52 -7.35
CA ILE A 576 17.60 -8.87 -6.34
C ILE A 576 16.89 -8.91 -4.98
N VAL A 577 17.69 -8.89 -3.93
CA VAL A 577 17.20 -8.73 -2.56
C VAL A 577 17.26 -7.25 -2.21
N VAL A 578 16.16 -6.72 -1.69
CA VAL A 578 16.00 -5.30 -1.37
C VAL A 578 15.38 -5.11 0.01
N TRP A 579 15.76 -4.03 0.67
CA TRP A 579 15.12 -3.54 1.89
C TRP A 579 14.09 -2.47 1.56
N ASP A 580 12.87 -2.64 2.04
CA ASP A 580 11.88 -1.58 1.98
C ASP A 580 12.17 -0.53 3.05
N ARG A 581 12.67 0.63 2.62
CA ARG A 581 13.02 1.73 3.53
C ARG A 581 11.80 2.32 4.23
N HIS A 582 10.62 2.23 3.64
CA HIS A 582 9.42 2.81 4.23
C HIS A 582 8.80 1.89 5.31
N TYR A 583 8.82 0.58 5.09
CA TYR A 583 8.14 -0.37 5.97
C TYR A 583 9.07 -1.31 6.75
N GLY A 584 10.38 -1.30 6.51
CA GLY A 584 11.33 -2.13 7.25
C GLY A 584 11.17 -3.62 6.97
N GLU A 585 11.01 -3.99 5.70
CA GLU A 585 10.76 -5.38 5.28
C GLU A 585 11.76 -5.80 4.20
N LEU A 586 12.17 -7.07 4.25
CA LEU A 586 13.00 -7.68 3.22
C LEU A 586 12.14 -8.21 2.07
N LEU A 587 12.48 -7.85 0.84
CA LEU A 587 11.73 -8.23 -0.36
C LEU A 587 12.67 -8.76 -1.44
N GLY A 588 12.14 -9.60 -2.32
CA GLY A 588 12.78 -9.96 -3.59
C GLY A 588 12.08 -9.24 -4.74
N LEU A 589 12.83 -8.51 -5.55
CA LEU A 589 12.33 -7.77 -6.72
C LEU A 589 12.87 -8.42 -8.00
N TYR A 590 11.99 -8.79 -8.93
CA TYR A 590 12.40 -9.36 -10.21
C TYR A 590 12.89 -8.24 -11.14
N VAL A 591 14.14 -8.36 -11.59
CA VAL A 591 14.76 -7.42 -12.54
C VAL A 591 15.23 -8.10 -13.82
N GLY A 592 15.05 -9.42 -13.92
CA GLY A 592 15.47 -10.24 -15.06
C GLY A 592 16.97 -10.53 -15.05
N GLN A 593 17.79 -9.50 -15.09
CA GLN A 593 19.24 -9.61 -14.99
C GLN A 593 19.70 -9.07 -13.64
N SER A 594 20.27 -9.93 -12.79
CA SER A 594 20.58 -9.59 -11.39
C SER A 594 21.78 -8.65 -11.24
N ASN A 595 22.64 -8.55 -12.26
CA ASN A 595 23.86 -7.72 -12.28
C ASN A 595 23.95 -6.91 -13.58
N GLY A 596 24.43 -5.66 -13.49
CA GLY A 596 24.77 -4.82 -14.64
C GLY A 596 24.00 -3.50 -14.71
N VAL A 597 24.14 -2.80 -15.85
CA VAL A 597 23.43 -1.55 -16.12
C VAL A 597 22.01 -1.85 -16.60
N ILE A 598 21.00 -1.32 -15.91
CA ILE A 598 19.60 -1.41 -16.30
C ILE A 598 19.12 -0.04 -16.79
N ASP A 599 18.32 0.00 -17.86
CA ASP A 599 17.68 1.23 -18.28
C ASP A 599 16.53 1.62 -17.32
N CYS A 600 16.42 2.90 -16.98
CA CYS A 600 15.22 3.41 -16.29
C CYS A 600 13.98 3.06 -17.11
N GLY A 601 13.08 2.26 -16.56
CA GLY A 601 12.09 1.62 -17.41
C GLY A 601 11.13 0.67 -16.70
N PRO A 602 10.15 0.15 -17.45
CA PRO A 602 9.26 -0.90 -16.94
C PRO A 602 10.07 -2.16 -16.59
N ALA A 603 9.94 -2.61 -15.35
CA ALA A 603 10.45 -3.89 -14.88
C ALA A 603 9.72 -5.05 -15.57
N PRO A 604 10.41 -6.19 -15.79
CA PRO A 604 9.76 -7.42 -16.19
C PRO A 604 8.74 -7.86 -15.12
N SER A 605 7.49 -8.09 -15.53
CA SER A 605 6.41 -8.52 -14.63
C SER A 605 6.17 -10.04 -14.62
N ASP A 606 6.88 -10.76 -15.48
CA ASP A 606 6.75 -12.18 -15.80
C ASP A 606 7.76 -13.07 -15.06
N GLY A 607 8.30 -12.58 -13.94
CA GLY A 607 9.17 -13.37 -13.07
C GLY A 607 8.50 -14.67 -12.62
N PRO A 608 9.28 -15.74 -12.39
CA PRO A 608 8.75 -17.07 -12.07
C PRO A 608 7.90 -17.11 -10.79
N PHE A 609 8.08 -16.15 -9.89
CA PHE A 609 7.33 -15.98 -8.64
C PHE A 609 6.56 -14.66 -8.56
N GLY A 610 6.37 -13.99 -9.71
CA GLY A 610 5.84 -12.63 -9.80
C GLY A 610 6.91 -11.55 -9.68
N ALA A 611 6.51 -10.28 -9.79
CA ALA A 611 7.43 -9.16 -9.77
C ALA A 611 8.05 -8.91 -8.37
N LEU A 612 7.30 -9.22 -7.30
CA LEU A 612 7.71 -8.99 -5.93
C LEU A 612 7.44 -10.22 -5.05
N MET A 613 8.38 -10.56 -4.15
CA MET A 613 8.22 -11.58 -3.12
C MET A 613 8.62 -11.06 -1.73
N HIS A 614 7.98 -11.57 -0.67
CA HIS A 614 8.39 -11.27 0.70
C HIS A 614 9.42 -12.29 1.18
N LEU A 615 10.47 -11.81 1.85
CA LEU A 615 11.57 -12.62 2.34
C LEU A 615 11.68 -12.54 3.87
N GLU A 616 12.06 -13.63 4.51
CA GLU A 616 12.39 -13.69 5.94
C GLU A 616 13.69 -14.49 6.15
N LEU A 617 14.43 -14.17 7.21
CA LEU A 617 15.59 -14.95 7.63
C LEU A 617 15.19 -16.03 8.65
N PRO A 618 15.78 -17.24 8.58
CA PRO A 618 15.53 -18.29 9.57
C PRO A 618 15.93 -17.84 10.98
N GLY A 619 15.07 -18.08 11.97
CA GLY A 619 15.30 -17.69 13.37
C GLY A 619 14.79 -16.30 13.73
N ASN A 620 14.67 -15.37 12.77
CA ASN A 620 14.11 -14.05 12.98
C ASN A 620 12.64 -14.03 12.58
N ARG A 621 11.76 -14.35 13.53
CA ARG A 621 10.33 -14.08 13.37
C ARG A 621 10.13 -12.57 13.44
N SER A 622 10.03 -11.91 12.29
CA SER A 622 9.47 -10.57 12.23
C SER A 622 8.05 -10.65 12.76
N GLU A 623 7.83 -10.19 14.00
CA GLU A 623 6.49 -9.81 14.43
C GLU A 623 6.07 -8.68 13.51
N ARG A 624 5.10 -8.97 12.64
CA ARG A 624 4.50 -7.99 11.73
C ARG A 624 4.37 -6.67 12.46
N ILE A 625 4.92 -5.60 11.89
CA ILE A 625 4.52 -4.25 12.24
C ILE A 625 2.99 -4.23 12.08
N LEU A 626 2.31 -4.22 13.22
CA LEU A 626 0.88 -4.46 13.34
C LEU A 626 0.14 -3.24 12.79
N GLY A 627 -0.03 -3.16 11.47
CA GLY A 627 -0.63 -1.97 10.85
C GLY A 627 -1.20 -2.16 9.46
N ARG A 628 -0.74 -3.15 8.68
CA ARG A 628 -1.11 -3.23 7.27
C ARG A 628 -2.54 -3.72 7.04
N LEU A 629 -3.33 -2.89 6.37
CA LEU A 629 -4.68 -3.22 5.89
C LEU A 629 -4.70 -3.72 4.44
N HIS A 630 -3.64 -3.46 3.67
CA HIS A 630 -3.59 -3.73 2.23
C HIS A 630 -2.43 -4.68 1.91
N ALA A 631 -2.75 -5.79 1.25
CA ALA A 631 -1.74 -6.59 0.58
C ALA A 631 -1.18 -5.74 -0.56
N ARG A 632 0.15 -5.62 -0.65
CA ARG A 632 0.80 -4.93 -1.76
C ARG A 632 0.38 -5.58 -3.07
N ASN A 633 0.29 -4.79 -4.12
CA ASN A 633 0.10 -5.34 -5.46
C ASN A 633 1.40 -6.00 -5.93
N CYS A 634 1.68 -7.22 -5.46
CA CYS A 634 2.83 -8.03 -5.88
C CYS A 634 2.81 -8.41 -7.37
N SER A 635 1.75 -8.03 -8.09
CA SER A 635 1.46 -8.42 -9.48
C SER A 635 1.75 -7.33 -10.51
N GLY A 636 2.14 -6.12 -10.10
CA GLY A 636 2.23 -4.98 -11.03
C GLY A 636 3.30 -5.15 -12.11
N PRO A 637 3.12 -4.53 -13.29
CA PRO A 637 4.26 -3.92 -13.95
C PRO A 637 4.70 -2.69 -13.12
N TYR A 638 5.97 -2.67 -12.73
CA TYR A 638 6.61 -1.54 -12.03
C TYR A 638 7.49 -0.76 -13.00
N TYR A 639 7.70 0.53 -12.74
CA TYR A 639 8.73 1.34 -13.38
C TYR A 639 9.87 1.54 -12.38
N LEU A 640 11.09 1.15 -12.74
CA LEU A 640 12.27 1.27 -11.90
C LEU A 640 13.07 2.51 -12.29
N ASP A 641 13.41 3.32 -11.30
CA ASP A 641 14.38 4.40 -11.40
C ASP A 641 15.23 4.52 -10.12
N VAL A 642 16.28 5.34 -10.17
CA VAL A 642 17.04 5.71 -8.97
C VAL A 642 16.10 6.45 -8.03
N ASP A 643 16.03 6.02 -6.77
CA ASP A 643 15.32 6.80 -5.77
C ASP A 643 16.12 8.08 -5.47
N PRO A 644 15.59 9.28 -5.73
CA PRO A 644 16.26 10.51 -5.30
C PRO A 644 16.34 10.61 -3.78
N SER A 645 15.48 9.87 -3.06
CA SER A 645 15.38 9.84 -1.60
C SER A 645 15.41 11.24 -1.00
N ALA A 646 14.41 12.05 -1.38
CA ALA A 646 14.25 13.43 -0.90
C ALA A 646 14.10 13.51 0.62
N ASP A 647 13.76 12.40 1.27
CA ASP A 647 13.70 12.22 2.70
C ASP A 647 15.07 12.24 3.39
N LEU A 648 16.17 12.07 2.66
CA LEU A 648 17.52 12.06 3.23
C LEU A 648 17.96 13.45 3.70
N GLU A 649 18.27 13.57 4.97
CA GLU A 649 18.84 14.77 5.58
C GLU A 649 20.36 14.78 5.35
N TYR A 650 20.86 15.79 4.63
CA TYR A 650 22.29 15.98 4.34
C TYR A 650 23.01 16.84 5.37
#